data_AF-A0AAE0BLT6-F1
#
_entry.id   AF-A0AAE0BLT6-F1
#
_cell.length_a   1.000
_cell.length_b   1.000
_cell.length_c   1.000
_cell.angle_alpha   90.00
_cell.angle_beta   90.00
_cell.angle_gamma   90.00
#
_symmetry.space_group_name_H-M   'P 1'
#
loop_
_entity.id
_entity.type
_entity.pdbx_description
1 polymer ?
#
loop_
_entity_poly.entity_id
_entity_poly.type
_entity_poly.pdbx_seq_one_letter_code
_entity_poly.pdbx_strand_id
1 'polypeptide(L)'
;MTYSADTTTATGVERSVHAAVWQGSAIPGDTKANLQTVSRAVRAAADQGVELVLFPELFLSGYDNTAEELGALALHQSSEELQEVCRLARDTGTCIALPYAERDSRGALFNACALFDASGRLALNYRKVNLWGPWEQATFARGTPEHLRGAPLALRSGLTVRCGVIICYDVEFPEPARCLARQGVELLLVPTALGAGDVEAVTPFKVLVCEVTWRVAAQVLVRGVTWRVAAQVLPTRALENHLFVLYANLEGAARCVAEQNVPSFCGRSCLLAPDGEEILRGGGHIGGGLLSAVLRLSAYAASVKRNPYLADCDARLADGHYSTVYPPPSPPSNPSALPAPAHSALPAGPDVAESERTRVAAAFLTGLHGRDFPYGALHEAQRLRLYLPEEADRRLSTAGRLPVAFLVHGGFWKSKWGSENTQSASLVPDFLCRGFAVALVEYRRREMPGGGWPGTEQDVMDALGFLRELEVRGEPLDLERVVVIGHSAGGQLALVTCGRAWASPDGRAAQGDCASSSPAHAVRPCLCVAIAATPDMMQAHEAGLSDEGDAVERYMGCLPDSATNREKYAAASAQQYLPLRGPTLLVSGTEDTDVPPALLADFHALALRAAAEAARGERGPGDPLPPPVELLSVLGADHYQLVTAGSRAWRHVARRTTQMLQEHCGWLLAPQPADYSVTRERGFLPERDPPLSILEPSSDGGVANIPPSSSTTAHPESHLPVLSAVEADCFARWEACVARLPGLLCIGQQVRAYLAKELPNIEAGAPGALRPWQLCLLANEGLAERAFAVLAFLTHGWVWGEEPIVSRLPRKLAVPLAAVADIVGRPPILTYFSFNAANWQRVDMARGVELGNTQRALNFLGGRDEEWFSAVHVAIEAQAGEALLAVVRLQRILAADGPPAAATPEEGATPARTVAALQEGAMQLVRNELRIVGGSLAAMTATLRRMKEHCDPYIYYMRVRLFMSGWTHEALPHGMEYERVPSCARDAGKDMPQIAEHHWRRERYFGETGAQSSVLPALDAALGIAMSEDDLSPYLKAMRDYMPPHHAEFMRAIEHGPSVRKLLLSVVAREVYQSAVAVQTVAAYNECIDGLTLFRGIHFELAYAFVRKFDERKDDEIRGTGGTPFMPYLKKHRVNTADMKLVYSEEPSRQASIDADAQ
;
A
#
# COMPACT_ATOMS: atom_id res chain seq x y z
N MET A 1 -1.52 42.89 -13.26
CA MET A 1 -1.20 43.83 -14.37
C MET A 1 -2.31 43.70 -15.39
N THR A 2 -3.00 44.79 -15.71
CA THR A 2 -4.03 44.83 -16.77
C THR A 2 -3.35 44.78 -18.13
N TYR A 3 -3.40 43.62 -18.79
CA TYR A 3 -2.96 43.49 -20.18
C TYR A 3 -3.92 44.28 -21.08
N SER A 4 -3.42 45.25 -21.83
CA SER A 4 -4.24 45.97 -22.82
C SER A 4 -4.65 45.00 -23.92
N ALA A 5 -5.95 44.74 -24.04
CA ALA A 5 -6.56 43.96 -25.09
C ALA A 5 -6.74 44.76 -26.41
N ASP A 6 -5.97 45.84 -26.62
CA ASP A 6 -5.98 46.57 -27.89
C ASP A 6 -5.21 45.77 -28.96
N THR A 7 -5.97 44.97 -29.69
CA THR A 7 -5.52 44.22 -30.89
C THR A 7 -5.41 45.11 -32.14
N THR A 8 -5.74 46.40 -32.02
CA THR A 8 -5.70 47.38 -33.10
C THR A 8 -4.77 48.55 -32.74
N THR A 9 -3.98 49.00 -33.72
CA THR A 9 -3.25 50.27 -33.60
C THR A 9 -4.25 51.43 -33.52
N ALA A 10 -3.83 52.60 -33.00
CA ALA A 10 -4.65 53.83 -32.98
C ALA A 10 -5.18 54.27 -34.36
N THR A 11 -4.70 53.63 -35.44
CA THR A 11 -5.06 53.84 -36.85
C THR A 11 -5.93 52.72 -37.45
N GLY A 12 -6.37 51.72 -36.67
CA GLY A 12 -7.25 50.63 -37.14
C GLY A 12 -6.56 49.52 -37.95
N VAL A 13 -5.22 49.47 -37.98
CA VAL A 13 -4.43 48.45 -38.70
C VAL A 13 -4.06 47.30 -37.75
N GLU A 14 -4.21 46.05 -38.22
CA GLU A 14 -3.87 44.82 -37.50
C GLU A 14 -2.39 44.78 -37.11
N ARG A 15 -2.07 44.50 -35.83
CA ARG A 15 -0.68 44.35 -35.37
C ARG A 15 -0.09 43.04 -35.90
N SER A 16 0.88 43.11 -36.80
CA SER A 16 1.58 41.94 -37.36
C SER A 16 3.10 42.12 -37.44
N VAL A 17 3.85 41.01 -37.43
CA VAL A 17 5.32 40.98 -37.57
C VAL A 17 5.70 40.00 -38.68
N HIS A 18 6.44 40.43 -39.70
CA HIS A 18 7.03 39.48 -40.66
C HIS A 18 8.35 38.95 -40.10
N ALA A 19 8.35 37.69 -39.65
CA ALA A 19 9.50 37.08 -39.00
C ALA A 19 10.07 35.91 -39.82
N ALA A 20 11.36 35.63 -39.63
CA ALA A 20 12.03 34.51 -40.26
C ALA A 20 12.99 33.79 -39.30
N VAL A 21 13.19 32.50 -39.57
CA VAL A 21 14.23 31.66 -38.96
C VAL A 21 15.18 31.17 -40.04
N TRP A 22 16.47 31.17 -39.75
CA TRP A 22 17.50 30.57 -40.60
C TRP A 22 17.68 29.10 -40.23
N GLN A 23 17.55 28.21 -41.21
CA GLN A 23 17.95 26.81 -41.08
C GLN A 23 19.19 26.60 -41.95
N GLY A 24 20.31 26.23 -41.36
CA GLY A 24 21.56 26.07 -42.09
C GLY A 24 22.70 25.65 -41.16
N SER A 25 23.77 25.11 -41.73
CA SER A 25 25.00 24.79 -41.00
C SER A 25 25.87 26.03 -40.83
N ALA A 26 26.56 26.14 -39.69
CA ALA A 26 27.70 27.04 -39.52
C ALA A 26 28.99 26.33 -39.95
N ILE A 27 30.00 27.07 -40.39
CA ILE A 27 31.35 26.55 -40.62
C ILE A 27 32.08 26.62 -39.26
N PRO A 28 32.37 25.48 -38.59
CA PRO A 28 33.00 25.51 -37.27
C PRO A 28 34.40 26.11 -37.36
N GLY A 29 34.66 27.13 -36.55
CA GLY A 29 35.97 27.79 -36.48
C GLY A 29 36.16 28.99 -37.40
N ASP A 30 35.19 29.30 -38.28
CA ASP A 30 35.30 30.41 -39.24
C ASP A 30 34.21 31.47 -39.01
N THR A 31 34.40 32.28 -37.96
CA THR A 31 33.54 33.40 -37.60
C THR A 31 33.31 34.37 -38.75
N LYS A 32 34.32 34.60 -39.58
CA LYS A 32 34.25 35.55 -40.70
C LYS A 32 33.35 35.02 -41.82
N ALA A 33 33.48 33.75 -42.20
CA ALA A 33 32.62 33.15 -43.22
C ALA A 33 31.16 33.01 -42.72
N ASN A 34 30.97 32.70 -41.44
CA ASN A 34 29.63 32.66 -40.83
C ASN A 34 28.98 34.05 -40.81
N LEU A 35 29.74 35.10 -40.48
CA LEU A 35 29.25 36.49 -40.52
C LEU A 35 28.87 36.94 -41.94
N GLN A 36 29.62 36.54 -42.96
CA GLN A 36 29.24 36.77 -44.36
C GLN A 36 27.94 36.06 -44.74
N THR A 37 27.68 34.88 -44.17
CA THR A 37 26.42 34.15 -44.36
C THR A 37 25.27 34.86 -43.66
N VAL A 38 25.46 35.34 -42.43
CA VAL A 38 24.49 36.20 -41.71
C VAL A 38 24.17 37.45 -42.55
N SER A 39 25.19 38.14 -43.06
CA SER A 39 25.02 39.35 -43.89
C SER A 39 24.18 39.10 -45.14
N ARG A 40 24.46 38.01 -45.87
CA ARG A 40 23.67 37.63 -47.06
C ARG A 40 22.24 37.25 -46.70
N ALA A 41 22.05 36.44 -45.66
CA ALA A 41 20.73 35.98 -45.23
C ALA A 41 19.84 37.15 -44.77
N VAL A 42 20.39 38.08 -43.99
CA VAL A 42 19.65 39.26 -43.50
C VAL A 42 19.29 40.21 -44.64
N ARG A 43 20.19 40.48 -45.58
CA ARG A 43 19.86 41.31 -46.76
C ARG A 43 18.75 40.67 -47.61
N ALA A 44 18.85 39.37 -47.87
CA ALA A 44 17.81 38.63 -48.58
C ALA A 44 16.46 38.64 -47.83
N ALA A 45 16.48 38.58 -46.49
CA ALA A 45 15.29 38.71 -45.66
C ALA A 45 14.69 40.11 -45.74
N ALA A 46 15.54 41.15 -45.70
CA ALA A 46 15.12 42.54 -45.79
C ALA A 46 14.44 42.84 -47.13
N ASP A 47 14.99 42.33 -48.24
CA ASP A 47 14.42 42.41 -49.59
C ASP A 47 13.04 41.74 -49.67
N GLN A 48 12.78 40.72 -48.84
CA GLN A 48 11.52 39.99 -48.79
C GLN A 48 10.46 40.58 -47.86
N GLY A 49 10.75 41.68 -47.16
CA GLY A 49 9.78 42.24 -46.22
C GLY A 49 10.01 41.87 -44.75
N VAL A 50 10.98 41.01 -44.44
CA VAL A 50 11.19 40.47 -43.09
C VAL A 50 11.76 41.51 -42.12
N GLU A 51 11.16 41.58 -40.94
CA GLU A 51 11.49 42.52 -39.86
C GLU A 51 12.32 41.89 -38.74
N LEU A 52 12.31 40.57 -38.57
CA LEU A 52 13.09 39.85 -37.56
C LEU A 52 13.64 38.54 -38.13
N VAL A 53 14.95 38.30 -37.97
CA VAL A 53 15.62 37.05 -38.35
C VAL A 53 16.29 36.41 -37.13
N LEU A 54 16.03 35.12 -36.90
CA LEU A 54 16.69 34.30 -35.87
C LEU A 54 17.63 33.27 -36.49
N PHE A 55 18.85 33.19 -35.96
CA PHE A 55 19.86 32.18 -36.34
C PHE A 55 19.95 31.03 -35.33
N PRO A 56 20.46 29.84 -35.73
CA PRO A 56 20.68 28.70 -34.84
C PRO A 56 21.73 28.93 -33.75
N GLU A 57 21.77 28.03 -32.78
CA GLU A 57 22.68 28.10 -31.64
C GLU A 57 24.16 28.10 -32.03
N LEU A 58 24.95 28.95 -31.36
CA LEU A 58 26.37 29.19 -31.64
C LEU A 58 26.71 29.40 -33.12
N PHE A 59 25.76 29.87 -33.96
CA PHE A 59 25.95 29.93 -35.42
C PHE A 59 27.17 30.76 -35.83
N LEU A 60 27.50 31.82 -35.08
CA LEU A 60 28.63 32.67 -35.42
C LEU A 60 29.99 31.96 -35.24
N SER A 61 30.17 31.14 -34.20
CA SER A 61 31.40 30.36 -33.96
C SER A 61 31.37 28.96 -34.58
N GLY A 62 30.18 28.40 -34.74
CA GLY A 62 29.91 26.97 -34.91
C GLY A 62 29.73 26.27 -33.55
N TYR A 63 28.81 25.31 -33.50
CA TYR A 63 28.51 24.52 -32.29
C TYR A 63 29.58 23.44 -32.03
N ASP A 64 30.09 22.80 -33.08
CA ASP A 64 30.99 21.62 -32.98
C ASP A 64 32.48 21.96 -32.82
N ASN A 65 32.81 22.99 -32.04
CA ASN A 65 34.20 23.37 -31.76
C ASN A 65 34.67 22.76 -30.42
N THR A 66 35.97 22.54 -30.26
CA THR A 66 36.54 22.22 -28.94
C THR A 66 36.46 23.42 -27.99
N ALA A 67 36.58 23.18 -26.68
CA ALA A 67 36.58 24.26 -25.68
C ALA A 67 37.72 25.27 -25.90
N GLU A 68 38.89 24.80 -26.35
CA GLU A 68 40.04 25.64 -26.68
C GLU A 68 39.77 26.50 -27.91
N GLU A 69 39.25 25.90 -28.99
CA GLU A 69 38.85 26.62 -30.21
C GLU A 69 37.77 27.67 -29.91
N LEU A 70 36.73 27.33 -29.13
CA LEU A 70 35.72 28.30 -28.69
C LEU A 70 36.33 29.40 -27.84
N GLY A 71 37.32 29.10 -27.00
CA GLY A 71 38.08 30.11 -26.29
C GLY A 71 38.72 31.12 -27.23
N ALA A 72 39.34 30.69 -28.32
CA ALA A 72 39.96 31.58 -29.30
C ALA A 72 38.92 32.39 -30.12
N LEU A 73 37.72 31.84 -30.31
CA LEU A 73 36.65 32.44 -31.13
C LEU A 73 35.66 33.30 -30.34
N ALA A 74 35.64 33.19 -29.01
CA ALA A 74 34.63 33.86 -28.18
C ALA A 74 34.78 35.38 -28.20
N LEU A 75 33.66 36.06 -28.42
CA LEU A 75 33.60 37.50 -28.65
C LEU A 75 33.05 38.25 -27.43
N HIS A 76 33.56 39.45 -27.18
CA HIS A 76 32.91 40.38 -26.26
C HIS A 76 31.74 41.10 -26.96
N GLN A 77 30.73 41.55 -26.22
CA GLN A 77 29.57 42.29 -26.76
C GLN A 77 29.94 43.55 -27.57
N SER A 78 31.15 44.06 -27.37
CA SER A 78 31.69 45.23 -28.08
C SER A 78 32.68 44.88 -29.20
N SER A 79 32.75 43.62 -29.64
CA SER A 79 33.68 43.20 -30.70
C SER A 79 33.27 43.81 -32.05
N GLU A 80 34.25 43.95 -32.96
CA GLU A 80 34.01 44.53 -34.29
C GLU A 80 32.99 43.70 -35.10
N GLU A 81 32.97 42.39 -34.91
CA GLU A 81 31.99 41.48 -35.55
C GLU A 81 30.56 41.80 -35.10
N LEU A 82 30.33 42.00 -33.78
CA LEU A 82 29.00 42.39 -33.29
C LEU A 82 28.65 43.84 -33.65
N GLN A 83 29.63 44.73 -33.80
CA GLN A 83 29.41 46.07 -34.38
C GLN A 83 29.05 46.00 -35.87
N GLU A 84 29.58 45.03 -36.61
CA GLU A 84 29.16 44.78 -37.99
C GLU A 84 27.71 44.29 -38.06
N VAL A 85 27.27 43.43 -37.15
CA VAL A 85 25.87 42.99 -37.04
C VAL A 85 24.96 44.16 -36.65
N CYS A 86 25.40 45.04 -35.74
CA CYS A 86 24.72 46.29 -35.40
C CYS A 86 24.51 47.19 -36.63
N ARG A 87 25.55 47.41 -37.44
CA ARG A 87 25.46 48.18 -38.70
C ARG A 87 24.52 47.49 -39.69
N LEU A 88 24.64 46.17 -39.84
CA LEU A 88 23.77 45.39 -40.72
C LEU A 88 22.29 45.51 -40.35
N ALA A 89 21.94 45.40 -39.07
CA ALA A 89 20.56 45.57 -38.59
C ALA A 89 20.03 46.97 -38.90
N ARG A 90 20.85 48.01 -38.70
CA ARG A 90 20.50 49.41 -39.00
C ARG A 90 20.32 49.66 -40.50
N ASP A 91 21.27 49.18 -41.32
CA ASP A 91 21.30 49.44 -42.76
C ASP A 91 20.16 48.72 -43.49
N THR A 92 19.74 47.56 -42.99
CA THR A 92 18.64 46.77 -43.56
C THR A 92 17.28 47.06 -42.91
N GLY A 93 17.28 47.68 -41.73
CA GLY A 93 16.09 47.86 -40.89
C GLY A 93 15.53 46.53 -40.35
N THR A 94 16.30 45.45 -40.36
CA THR A 94 15.86 44.12 -39.91
C THR A 94 16.46 43.81 -38.54
N CYS A 95 15.62 43.41 -37.58
CA CYS A 95 16.06 42.93 -36.27
C CYS A 95 16.78 41.58 -36.42
N ILE A 96 17.85 41.37 -35.67
CA ILE A 96 18.72 40.18 -35.79
C ILE A 96 18.92 39.55 -34.42
N ALA A 97 18.52 38.28 -34.28
CA ALA A 97 18.86 37.45 -33.13
C ALA A 97 19.99 36.48 -33.54
N LEU A 98 21.21 36.74 -33.05
CA LEU A 98 22.41 36.03 -33.43
C LEU A 98 23.07 35.34 -32.23
N PRO A 99 23.05 34.00 -32.18
CA PRO A 99 23.79 33.21 -31.19
C PRO A 99 25.28 33.14 -31.48
N TYR A 100 26.08 33.25 -30.42
CA TYR A 100 27.55 33.30 -30.47
C TYR A 100 28.16 32.82 -29.14
N ALA A 101 29.43 32.43 -29.17
CA ALA A 101 30.22 32.23 -27.96
C ALA A 101 30.64 33.60 -27.39
N GLU A 102 30.11 33.97 -26.24
CA GLU A 102 30.45 35.22 -25.56
C GLU A 102 31.65 35.02 -24.65
N ARG A 103 32.59 35.98 -24.66
CA ARG A 103 33.59 36.16 -23.61
C ARG A 103 33.27 37.43 -22.84
N ASP A 104 32.99 37.29 -21.56
CA ASP A 104 32.74 38.46 -20.72
C ASP A 104 34.03 39.19 -20.32
N SER A 105 33.88 40.37 -19.72
CA SER A 105 35.01 41.19 -19.22
C SER A 105 35.93 40.49 -18.21
N ARG A 106 35.50 39.38 -17.59
CA ARG A 106 36.28 38.58 -16.63
C ARG A 106 36.92 37.35 -17.29
N GLY A 107 36.72 37.17 -18.59
CA GLY A 107 37.26 36.06 -19.36
C GLY A 107 36.40 34.79 -19.33
N ALA A 108 35.23 34.81 -18.68
CA ALA A 108 34.32 33.66 -18.66
C ALA A 108 33.60 33.51 -20.01
N LEU A 109 33.44 32.26 -20.45
CA LEU A 109 32.77 31.91 -21.70
C LEU A 109 31.29 31.62 -21.45
N PHE A 110 30.41 32.10 -22.32
CA PHE A 110 28.98 31.81 -22.27
C PHE A 110 28.44 31.42 -23.66
N ASN A 111 27.51 30.48 -23.68
CA ASN A 111 26.65 30.27 -24.85
C ASN A 111 25.57 31.36 -24.81
N ALA A 112 25.65 32.31 -25.73
CA ALA A 112 24.89 33.55 -25.68
C ALA A 112 24.16 33.85 -26.99
N CYS A 113 23.17 34.74 -26.92
CA CYS A 113 22.46 35.25 -28.08
C CYS A 113 22.21 36.75 -27.94
N ALA A 114 22.74 37.50 -28.92
CA ALA A 114 22.57 38.94 -29.02
C ALA A 114 21.37 39.26 -29.92
N LEU A 115 20.43 40.05 -29.42
CA LEU A 115 19.24 40.51 -30.12
C LEU A 115 19.34 42.00 -30.42
N PHE A 116 19.46 42.35 -31.70
CA PHE A 116 19.53 43.72 -32.19
C PHE A 116 18.18 44.16 -32.77
N ASP A 117 17.76 45.39 -32.47
CA ASP A 117 16.57 46.01 -33.07
C ASP A 117 16.88 46.66 -34.44
N ALA A 118 15.86 47.16 -35.13
CA ALA A 118 16.00 47.75 -36.47
C ALA A 118 16.86 49.03 -36.51
N SER A 119 17.20 49.64 -35.37
CA SER A 119 18.13 50.78 -35.28
C SER A 119 19.60 50.34 -35.10
N GLY A 120 19.81 49.03 -34.94
CA GLY A 120 21.08 48.43 -34.55
C GLY A 120 21.33 48.43 -33.05
N ARG A 121 20.36 48.79 -32.19
CA ARG A 121 20.55 48.77 -30.74
C ARG A 121 20.48 47.33 -30.22
N LEU A 122 21.43 46.94 -29.36
CA LEU A 122 21.38 45.67 -28.63
C LEU A 122 20.24 45.72 -27.61
N ALA A 123 19.12 45.08 -27.93
CA ALA A 123 17.91 45.05 -27.11
C ALA A 123 18.02 44.04 -25.96
N LEU A 124 18.66 42.88 -26.20
CA LEU A 124 18.88 41.83 -25.21
C LEU A 124 20.16 41.05 -25.55
N ASN A 125 20.94 40.69 -24.54
CA ASN A 125 21.96 39.64 -24.64
C ASN A 125 21.62 38.56 -23.62
N TYR A 126 21.17 37.41 -24.11
CA TYR A 126 20.78 36.26 -23.29
C TYR A 126 21.96 35.30 -23.14
N ARG A 127 22.14 34.73 -21.94
CA ARG A 127 23.13 33.68 -21.64
C ARG A 127 22.39 32.42 -21.21
N LYS A 128 22.68 31.29 -21.85
CA LYS A 128 22.01 30.00 -21.61
C LYS A 128 22.09 29.59 -20.14
N VAL A 129 20.95 29.27 -19.53
CA VAL A 129 20.84 28.94 -18.10
C VAL A 129 21.00 27.43 -17.87
N ASN A 130 20.43 26.62 -18.78
CA ASN A 130 20.50 25.16 -18.74
C ASN A 130 21.45 24.65 -19.82
N LEU A 131 22.66 24.24 -19.41
CA LEU A 131 23.70 23.71 -20.30
C LEU A 131 23.47 22.22 -20.58
N TRP A 132 23.53 21.84 -21.84
CA TRP A 132 23.26 20.51 -22.36
C TRP A 132 24.51 19.63 -22.39
N GLY A 133 24.45 18.52 -21.67
CA GLY A 133 25.49 17.50 -21.66
C GLY A 133 26.82 17.92 -21.02
N PRO A 134 27.76 16.97 -20.86
CA PRO A 134 29.03 17.21 -20.16
C PRO A 134 29.92 18.25 -20.85
N TRP A 135 29.88 18.33 -22.18
CA TRP A 135 30.74 19.25 -22.94
C TRP A 135 30.36 20.72 -22.75
N GLU A 136 29.07 21.09 -22.87
CA GLU A 136 28.68 22.50 -22.64
C GLU A 136 28.93 22.90 -21.18
N GLN A 137 28.67 21.99 -20.23
CA GLN A 137 28.90 22.23 -18.80
C GLN A 137 30.38 22.43 -18.46
N ALA A 138 31.28 21.80 -19.21
CA ALA A 138 32.73 21.99 -19.06
C ALA A 138 33.24 23.24 -19.80
N THR A 139 32.57 23.67 -20.87
CA THR A 139 33.04 24.74 -21.77
C THR A 139 32.51 26.12 -21.37
N PHE A 140 31.23 26.20 -20.98
CA PHE A 140 30.54 27.46 -20.73
C PHE A 140 30.15 27.62 -19.25
N ALA A 141 30.22 28.85 -18.77
CA ALA A 141 29.58 29.24 -17.52
C ALA A 141 28.06 29.35 -17.71
N ARG A 142 27.32 29.08 -16.63
CA ARG A 142 25.85 29.17 -16.63
C ARG A 142 25.38 30.61 -16.55
N GLY A 143 24.36 30.95 -17.33
CA GLY A 143 23.58 32.17 -17.13
C GLY A 143 22.86 32.15 -15.78
N THR A 144 22.60 33.34 -15.23
CA THR A 144 21.79 33.50 -14.01
C THR A 144 20.31 33.69 -14.37
N PRO A 145 19.37 33.43 -13.44
CA PRO A 145 17.94 33.67 -13.67
C PRO A 145 17.60 35.10 -14.11
N GLU A 146 18.42 36.10 -13.76
CA GLU A 146 18.27 37.50 -14.20
C GLU A 146 18.35 37.66 -15.73
N HIS A 147 18.96 36.69 -16.43
CA HIS A 147 19.03 36.68 -17.89
C HIS A 147 17.70 36.26 -18.53
N LEU A 148 16.79 35.59 -17.82
CA LEU A 148 15.44 35.23 -18.29
C LEU A 148 14.50 36.45 -18.27
N ARG A 149 14.81 37.45 -19.10
CA ARG A 149 14.08 38.72 -19.16
C ARG A 149 13.59 39.04 -20.58
N GLY A 150 12.36 39.56 -20.67
CA GLY A 150 11.82 40.09 -21.92
C GLY A 150 12.31 41.51 -22.22
N ALA A 151 12.52 41.84 -23.50
CA ALA A 151 12.96 43.16 -23.95
C ALA A 151 12.06 43.73 -25.07
N PRO A 152 11.82 45.06 -25.09
CA PRO A 152 11.13 45.70 -26.20
C PRO A 152 12.04 45.76 -27.44
N LEU A 153 11.53 45.23 -28.55
CA LEU A 153 12.19 45.18 -29.84
C LEU A 153 11.46 46.12 -30.81
N ALA A 154 12.15 47.17 -31.25
CA ALA A 154 11.61 48.15 -32.20
C ALA A 154 11.80 47.64 -33.64
N LEU A 155 10.69 47.46 -34.35
CA LEU A 155 10.68 47.02 -35.74
C LEU A 155 10.70 48.21 -36.71
N ARG A 156 11.09 47.98 -37.96
CA ARG A 156 11.07 49.02 -39.00
C ARG A 156 9.69 49.53 -39.36
N SER A 157 8.63 48.75 -39.11
CA SER A 157 7.23 49.19 -39.23
C SER A 157 6.83 50.27 -38.22
N GLY A 158 7.67 50.57 -37.22
CA GLY A 158 7.34 51.43 -36.09
C GLY A 158 6.60 50.71 -34.96
N LEU A 159 6.25 49.42 -35.15
CA LEU A 159 5.71 48.58 -34.10
C LEU A 159 6.82 48.19 -33.11
N THR A 160 6.52 48.23 -31.81
CA THR A 160 7.36 47.64 -30.77
C THR A 160 6.71 46.36 -30.26
N VAL A 161 7.46 45.26 -30.24
CA VAL A 161 7.02 43.95 -29.71
C VAL A 161 7.93 43.50 -28.59
N ARG A 162 7.39 42.78 -27.61
CA ARG A 162 8.19 42.28 -26.49
C ARG A 162 8.70 40.87 -26.80
N CYS A 163 10.02 40.70 -26.83
CA CYS A 163 10.68 39.44 -27.18
C CYS A 163 11.44 38.85 -25.99
N GLY A 164 11.46 37.52 -25.90
CA GLY A 164 12.32 36.76 -24.99
C GLY A 164 13.20 35.77 -25.76
N VAL A 165 14.37 35.43 -25.23
CA VAL A 165 15.30 34.47 -25.83
C VAL A 165 15.60 33.37 -24.81
N ILE A 166 15.54 32.11 -25.24
CA ILE A 166 16.03 30.94 -24.51
C ILE A 166 16.75 30.01 -25.49
N ILE A 167 17.80 29.29 -25.09
CA ILE A 167 18.65 28.57 -26.05
C ILE A 167 18.47 27.06 -25.88
N CYS A 168 18.12 26.35 -26.96
CA CYS A 168 18.03 24.89 -27.07
C CYS A 168 17.42 24.23 -25.82
N TYR A 169 18.26 23.62 -24.99
CA TYR A 169 17.86 22.82 -23.82
C TYR A 169 17.02 23.59 -22.81
N ASP A 170 17.14 24.93 -22.76
CA ASP A 170 16.27 25.78 -21.95
C ASP A 170 14.77 25.58 -22.26
N VAL A 171 14.39 25.26 -23.51
CA VAL A 171 12.98 25.10 -23.93
C VAL A 171 12.35 23.78 -23.46
N GLU A 172 13.19 22.80 -23.12
CA GLU A 172 12.72 21.51 -22.62
C GLU A 172 12.15 21.66 -21.19
N PHE A 173 12.62 22.65 -20.44
CA PHE A 173 12.06 23.04 -19.15
C PHE A 173 10.86 23.98 -19.35
N PRO A 174 9.72 23.75 -18.68
CA PRO A 174 8.55 24.62 -18.80
C PRO A 174 8.74 26.02 -18.19
N GLU A 175 9.56 26.14 -17.15
CA GLU A 175 9.68 27.36 -16.34
C GLU A 175 10.26 28.56 -17.11
N PRO A 176 11.33 28.43 -17.93
CA PRO A 176 11.88 29.57 -18.68
C PRO A 176 10.87 30.24 -19.60
N ALA A 177 10.10 29.46 -20.38
CA ALA A 177 9.06 29.99 -21.26
C ALA A 177 7.93 30.67 -20.47
N ARG A 178 7.52 30.07 -19.34
CA ARG A 178 6.49 30.62 -18.47
C ARG A 178 6.90 31.91 -17.79
N CYS A 179 8.13 31.99 -17.29
CA CYS A 179 8.70 33.20 -16.71
C CYS A 179 8.70 34.36 -17.71
N LEU A 180 9.01 34.09 -18.97
CA LEU A 180 8.99 35.10 -20.03
C LEU A 180 7.57 35.51 -20.43
N ALA A 181 6.64 34.56 -20.56
CA ALA A 181 5.23 34.87 -20.83
C ALA A 181 4.61 35.76 -19.77
N ARG A 182 4.89 35.51 -18.49
CA ARG A 182 4.41 36.33 -17.37
C ARG A 182 4.96 37.76 -17.38
N GLN A 183 6.10 37.99 -18.04
CA GLN A 183 6.66 39.31 -18.28
C GLN A 183 6.04 40.02 -19.50
N GLY A 184 5.01 39.43 -20.11
CA GLY A 184 4.33 39.97 -21.29
C GLY A 184 5.13 39.83 -22.57
N VAL A 185 6.00 38.83 -22.67
CA VAL A 185 6.64 38.47 -23.95
C VAL A 185 5.56 37.99 -24.92
N GLU A 186 5.63 38.46 -26.16
CA GLU A 186 4.72 38.07 -27.26
C GLU A 186 5.43 37.06 -28.20
N LEU A 187 6.75 37.23 -28.39
CA LEU A 187 7.58 36.39 -29.26
C LEU A 187 8.72 35.73 -28.46
N LEU A 188 8.77 34.40 -28.44
CA LEU A 188 9.86 33.61 -27.87
C LEU A 188 10.80 33.13 -28.97
N LEU A 189 12.08 33.47 -28.84
CA LEU A 189 13.13 33.12 -29.80
C LEU A 189 13.97 31.98 -29.23
N VAL A 190 14.07 30.88 -29.97
CA VAL A 190 14.69 29.62 -29.54
C VAL A 190 15.75 29.15 -30.54
N PRO A 191 16.96 29.75 -30.51
CA PRO A 191 18.11 29.24 -31.26
C PRO A 191 18.55 27.87 -30.73
N THR A 192 18.84 26.93 -31.63
CA THR A 192 19.01 25.51 -31.26
C THR A 192 20.04 24.76 -32.11
N ALA A 193 20.71 23.78 -31.51
CA ALA A 193 21.57 22.78 -32.15
C ALA A 193 21.12 21.34 -31.82
N LEU A 194 19.91 20.97 -32.24
CA LEU A 194 19.27 19.68 -31.95
C LEU A 194 19.63 18.61 -32.98
N GLY A 195 20.14 17.47 -32.50
CA GLY A 195 20.61 16.35 -33.31
C GLY A 195 19.53 15.57 -34.08
N ALA A 196 19.89 14.98 -35.23
CA ALA A 196 19.17 13.92 -35.94
C ALA A 196 19.73 12.57 -35.48
N GLY A 197 19.05 11.91 -34.55
CA GLY A 197 19.43 10.55 -34.15
C GLY A 197 18.94 9.51 -35.15
N ASP A 198 19.85 8.77 -35.77
CA ASP A 198 19.55 7.50 -36.45
C ASP A 198 19.66 6.33 -35.45
N VAL A 199 18.51 5.70 -35.23
CA VAL A 199 18.25 4.25 -35.11
C VAL A 199 19.44 3.30 -34.83
N GLU A 200 20.05 3.38 -33.67
CA GLU A 200 20.60 2.22 -32.94
C GLU A 200 20.84 2.64 -31.48
N ALA A 201 20.44 1.80 -30.53
CA ALA A 201 20.38 2.08 -29.09
C ALA A 201 19.31 3.12 -28.66
N VAL A 202 18.05 2.66 -28.57
CA VAL A 202 17.16 2.78 -27.40
C VAL A 202 15.80 2.23 -27.84
N THR A 203 15.50 1.01 -27.39
CA THR A 203 14.23 0.32 -27.68
C THR A 203 13.09 0.97 -26.87
N PRO A 204 11.88 1.08 -27.45
CA PRO A 204 10.95 2.18 -27.18
C PRO A 204 9.82 1.81 -26.20
N PHE A 205 9.55 2.70 -25.25
CA PHE A 205 8.29 2.80 -24.52
C PHE A 205 7.14 3.20 -25.48
N LYS A 206 6.05 2.42 -25.48
CA LYS A 206 4.73 2.80 -25.98
C LYS A 206 3.69 2.42 -24.93
N VAL A 207 3.14 3.43 -24.25
CA VAL A 207 1.82 3.36 -23.60
C VAL A 207 0.78 3.69 -24.68
N LEU A 208 -0.30 2.90 -24.72
CA LEU A 208 -1.49 3.10 -25.57
C LEU A 208 -2.66 3.58 -24.71
N VAL A 209 -3.25 4.72 -25.05
CA VAL A 209 -4.70 4.95 -24.90
C VAL A 209 -5.28 5.07 -26.31
N CYS A 210 -6.32 4.25 -26.55
CA CYS A 210 -7.11 4.05 -27.76
C CYS A 210 -7.75 5.34 -28.30
N GLU A 211 -7.52 5.67 -29.58
CA GLU A 211 -8.36 5.40 -30.78
C GLU A 211 -9.67 6.20 -30.90
N VAL A 212 -9.54 7.46 -31.35
CA VAL A 212 -10.41 8.07 -32.39
C VAL A 212 -9.57 8.72 -33.52
N THR A 213 -8.24 8.68 -33.50
CA THR A 213 -7.39 9.47 -34.43
C THR A 213 -6.26 8.70 -35.14
N TRP A 214 -6.37 7.37 -35.23
CA TRP A 214 -5.30 6.49 -35.76
C TRP A 214 -4.93 6.72 -37.25
N ARG A 215 -5.71 7.47 -38.04
CA ARG A 215 -5.30 7.83 -39.41
C ARG A 215 -4.18 8.87 -39.50
N VAL A 216 -3.81 9.54 -38.41
CA VAL A 216 -2.70 10.52 -38.38
C VAL A 216 -1.47 9.99 -37.62
N ALA A 217 -1.63 9.05 -36.70
CA ALA A 217 -0.55 8.58 -35.83
C ALA A 217 0.31 7.45 -36.41
N ALA A 218 -0.15 6.73 -37.44
CA ALA A 218 0.55 5.57 -38.00
C ALA A 218 1.77 5.90 -38.87
N GLN A 219 2.04 7.16 -39.21
CA GLN A 219 3.25 7.57 -39.96
C GLN A 219 4.42 8.01 -39.05
N VAL A 220 4.27 8.02 -37.73
CA VAL A 220 5.15 8.80 -36.83
C VAL A 220 6.09 7.95 -35.96
N LEU A 221 6.05 6.62 -36.03
CA LEU A 221 6.73 5.74 -35.05
C LEU A 221 7.90 4.92 -35.58
N VAL A 222 8.80 5.54 -36.36
CA VAL A 222 10.12 4.96 -36.72
C VAL A 222 11.28 5.99 -36.66
N ARG A 223 11.21 7.11 -35.92
CA ARG A 223 12.32 8.09 -35.88
C ARG A 223 12.64 8.53 -34.44
N GLY A 224 13.93 8.71 -34.11
CA GLY A 224 14.48 8.80 -32.74
C GLY A 224 14.03 9.98 -31.86
N VAL A 225 14.26 9.88 -30.55
CA VAL A 225 13.74 10.79 -29.50
C VAL A 225 14.03 12.28 -29.74
N THR A 226 15.07 12.65 -30.49
CA THR A 226 15.44 14.06 -30.70
C THR A 226 14.42 14.87 -31.51
N TRP A 227 13.69 14.30 -32.47
CA TRP A 227 12.74 15.11 -33.27
C TRP A 227 11.49 15.57 -32.50
N ARG A 228 11.21 14.98 -31.33
CA ARG A 228 10.03 15.29 -30.51
C ARG A 228 10.09 16.67 -29.88
N VAL A 229 11.28 17.22 -29.64
CA VAL A 229 11.41 18.60 -29.13
C VAL A 229 10.79 19.56 -30.13
N ALA A 230 11.22 19.50 -31.40
CA ALA A 230 10.73 20.38 -32.45
C ALA A 230 9.23 20.17 -32.78
N ALA A 231 8.71 18.95 -32.63
CA ALA A 231 7.37 18.58 -33.07
C ALA A 231 6.31 18.53 -31.95
N GLN A 232 6.71 18.45 -30.68
CA GLN A 232 5.78 18.26 -29.56
C GLN A 232 6.05 19.26 -28.42
N VAL A 233 7.31 19.43 -28.03
CA VAL A 233 7.66 20.34 -26.92
C VAL A 233 7.39 21.79 -27.33
N LEU A 234 7.86 22.23 -28.50
CA LEU A 234 7.66 23.61 -28.94
C LEU A 234 6.17 24.00 -29.10
N PRO A 235 5.31 23.20 -29.77
CA PRO A 235 3.87 23.48 -29.79
C PRO A 235 3.25 23.58 -28.40
N THR A 236 3.69 22.72 -27.47
CA THR A 236 3.20 22.75 -26.08
C THR A 236 3.64 24.03 -25.37
N ARG A 237 4.90 24.45 -25.52
CA ARG A 237 5.42 25.70 -24.93
C ARG A 237 4.71 26.93 -25.49
N ALA A 238 4.36 26.92 -26.78
CA ALA A 238 3.58 27.96 -27.42
C ALA A 238 2.15 28.02 -26.85
N LEU A 239 1.45 26.87 -26.80
CA LEU A 239 0.07 26.76 -26.32
C LEU A 239 -0.09 27.09 -24.84
N GLU A 240 0.74 26.52 -23.97
CA GLU A 240 0.60 26.69 -22.52
C GLU A 240 0.91 28.12 -22.09
N ASN A 241 1.81 28.81 -22.81
CA ASN A 241 2.28 30.14 -22.44
C ASN A 241 1.68 31.25 -23.31
N HIS A 242 0.81 30.91 -24.26
CA HIS A 242 0.24 31.83 -25.25
C HIS A 242 1.31 32.65 -26.00
N LEU A 243 2.43 32.02 -26.39
CA LEU A 243 3.55 32.67 -27.05
C LEU A 243 3.63 32.30 -28.53
N PHE A 244 3.96 33.26 -29.40
CA PHE A 244 4.55 32.88 -30.67
C PHE A 244 5.96 32.35 -30.42
N VAL A 245 6.31 31.23 -31.06
CA VAL A 245 7.64 30.63 -30.91
C VAL A 245 8.34 30.61 -32.26
N LEU A 246 9.53 31.21 -32.33
CA LEU A 246 10.44 31.13 -33.47
C LEU A 246 11.58 30.22 -33.06
N TYR A 247 11.71 29.09 -33.73
CA TYR A 247 12.71 28.07 -33.42
C TYR A 247 13.64 27.87 -34.62
N ALA A 248 14.93 28.15 -34.45
CA ALA A 248 15.94 28.04 -35.49
C ALA A 248 16.94 26.95 -35.12
N ASN A 249 17.02 25.89 -35.93
CA ASN A 249 17.90 24.77 -35.70
C ASN A 249 18.99 24.65 -36.77
N LEU A 250 20.14 24.10 -36.37
CA LEU A 250 21.19 23.67 -37.29
C LEU A 250 20.70 22.49 -38.17
N GLU A 251 21.32 22.34 -39.33
CA GLU A 251 21.16 21.16 -40.20
C GLU A 251 22.53 20.63 -40.62
N GLY A 252 22.61 19.36 -41.03
CA GLY A 252 23.81 18.77 -41.61
C GLY A 252 24.71 18.02 -40.61
N ALA A 253 25.84 17.51 -41.10
CA ALA A 253 26.76 16.67 -40.31
C ALA A 253 27.51 17.48 -39.24
N ALA A 254 27.73 16.89 -38.06
CA ALA A 254 28.49 17.49 -36.97
C ALA A 254 29.97 17.07 -37.01
N ARG A 255 30.92 17.96 -36.64
CA ARG A 255 32.38 17.71 -36.79
C ARG A 255 33.00 16.83 -35.68
N CYS A 256 32.55 16.96 -34.43
CA CYS A 256 33.16 16.29 -33.27
C CYS A 256 32.29 15.12 -32.76
N VAL A 257 32.39 13.98 -33.43
CA VAL A 257 31.60 12.77 -33.16
C VAL A 257 32.48 11.71 -32.48
N ALA A 258 32.59 11.79 -31.15
CA ALA A 258 32.95 10.67 -30.27
C ALA A 258 32.46 10.88 -28.83
N GLU A 259 32.51 12.11 -28.30
CA GLU A 259 32.17 12.41 -26.89
C GLU A 259 30.73 12.89 -26.66
N GLN A 260 30.01 13.37 -27.70
CA GLN A 260 28.69 14.00 -27.56
C GLN A 260 27.49 13.22 -28.14
N ASN A 261 27.71 12.05 -28.77
CA ASN A 261 26.65 11.21 -29.36
C ASN A 261 25.68 11.91 -30.35
N VAL A 262 26.07 13.03 -30.99
CA VAL A 262 25.27 13.71 -32.04
C VAL A 262 25.94 13.52 -33.41
N PRO A 263 25.43 12.62 -34.28
CA PRO A 263 26.05 12.37 -35.59
C PRO A 263 25.71 13.45 -36.64
N SER A 264 24.58 14.15 -36.50
CA SER A 264 24.14 15.23 -37.38
C SER A 264 23.06 16.09 -36.72
N PHE A 265 22.76 17.28 -37.23
CA PHE A 265 21.66 18.16 -36.79
C PHE A 265 20.42 17.98 -37.66
N CYS A 266 19.22 17.99 -37.03
CA CYS A 266 17.99 17.55 -37.70
C CYS A 266 17.24 18.62 -38.50
N GLY A 267 17.67 19.88 -38.48
CA GLY A 267 16.90 20.99 -39.05
C GLY A 267 15.54 21.13 -38.35
N ARG A 268 14.45 21.23 -39.12
CA ARG A 268 13.07 21.39 -38.62
C ARG A 268 12.81 22.70 -37.88
N SER A 269 13.54 23.75 -38.24
CA SER A 269 13.25 25.12 -37.80
C SER A 269 11.77 25.44 -38.05
N CYS A 270 11.09 26.12 -37.12
CA CYS A 270 9.65 26.38 -37.24
C CYS A 270 9.20 27.71 -36.63
N LEU A 271 8.03 28.16 -37.06
CA LEU A 271 7.29 29.28 -36.48
C LEU A 271 5.95 28.73 -35.99
N LEU A 272 5.61 29.00 -34.73
CA LEU A 272 4.41 28.49 -34.07
C LEU A 272 3.53 29.64 -33.56
N ALA A 273 2.22 29.44 -33.65
CA ALA A 273 1.20 30.34 -33.11
C ALA A 273 0.97 30.11 -31.60
N PRO A 274 0.39 31.10 -30.88
CA PRO A 274 0.09 31.03 -29.44
C PRO A 274 -0.86 29.92 -29.00
N ASP A 275 -1.53 29.23 -29.91
CA ASP A 275 -2.37 28.06 -29.64
C ASP A 275 -1.67 26.73 -29.96
N GLY A 276 -0.37 26.78 -30.25
CA GLY A 276 0.44 25.63 -30.62
C GLY A 276 0.32 25.23 -32.08
N GLU A 277 -0.48 25.94 -32.90
CA GLU A 277 -0.57 25.65 -34.33
C GLU A 277 0.75 25.98 -35.04
N GLU A 278 1.15 25.10 -35.96
CA GLU A 278 2.34 25.30 -36.77
C GLU A 278 2.04 26.22 -37.95
N ILE A 279 2.73 27.36 -38.00
CA ILE A 279 2.62 28.33 -39.11
C ILE A 279 3.50 27.88 -40.27
N LEU A 280 4.73 27.46 -39.97
CA LEU A 280 5.71 27.02 -40.95
C LEU A 280 6.76 26.12 -40.30
N ARG A 281 7.25 25.13 -41.06
CA ARG A 281 8.40 24.29 -40.66
C ARG A 281 9.31 23.97 -41.84
N GLY A 282 10.61 24.00 -41.60
CA GLY A 282 11.64 23.56 -42.54
C GLY A 282 11.72 22.03 -42.65
N GLY A 283 12.06 21.55 -43.84
CA GLY A 283 12.36 20.13 -44.05
C GLY A 283 13.61 19.67 -43.28
N GLY A 284 13.79 18.37 -43.13
CA GLY A 284 15.00 17.78 -42.54
C GLY A 284 16.14 17.49 -43.53
N HIS A 285 16.08 18.03 -44.75
CA HIS A 285 17.06 17.80 -45.81
C HIS A 285 18.05 18.97 -45.93
N ILE A 286 19.30 18.66 -46.31
CA ILE A 286 20.39 19.61 -46.52
C ILE A 286 20.00 20.57 -47.65
N GLY A 287 19.98 21.87 -47.38
CA GLY A 287 19.58 22.85 -48.39
C GLY A 287 19.62 24.32 -47.99
N GLY A 288 19.82 24.65 -46.70
CA GLY A 288 20.10 25.98 -46.17
C GLY A 288 19.15 27.09 -46.62
N GLY A 289 18.26 27.58 -45.75
CA GLY A 289 17.28 28.57 -46.19
C GLY A 289 16.63 29.42 -45.12
N LEU A 290 16.07 30.53 -45.59
CA LEU A 290 15.26 31.46 -44.82
C LEU A 290 13.80 30.99 -44.85
N LEU A 291 13.22 30.71 -43.68
CA LEU A 291 11.82 30.34 -43.52
C LEU A 291 11.09 31.52 -42.89
N SER A 292 10.17 32.16 -43.61
CA SER A 292 9.49 33.37 -43.13
C SER A 292 7.97 33.29 -43.20
N ALA A 293 7.30 33.98 -42.26
CA ALA A 293 5.85 34.12 -42.22
C ALA A 293 5.44 35.42 -41.51
N VAL A 294 4.23 35.91 -41.82
CA VAL A 294 3.62 37.06 -41.14
C VAL A 294 2.84 36.57 -39.92
N LEU A 295 3.28 36.97 -38.73
CA LEU A 295 2.68 36.63 -37.44
C LEU A 295 1.65 37.69 -37.05
N ARG A 296 0.39 37.31 -36.88
CA ARG A 296 -0.70 38.24 -36.49
C ARG A 296 -0.88 38.24 -34.98
N LEU A 297 -0.48 39.32 -34.31
CA LEU A 297 -0.47 39.41 -32.84
C LEU A 297 -1.90 39.37 -32.25
N SER A 298 -2.93 39.62 -33.06
CA SER A 298 -4.35 39.43 -32.71
C SER A 298 -4.69 37.99 -32.27
N ALA A 299 -3.93 36.98 -32.73
CA ALA A 299 -4.16 35.57 -32.38
C ALA A 299 -3.95 35.28 -30.87
N TYR A 300 -3.20 36.11 -30.16
CA TYR A 300 -2.97 35.98 -28.72
C TYR A 300 -4.28 35.99 -27.92
N ALA A 301 -5.16 36.97 -28.16
CA ALA A 301 -6.43 37.11 -27.44
C ALA A 301 -7.37 35.92 -27.67
N ALA A 302 -7.33 35.34 -28.88
CA ALA A 302 -8.07 34.12 -29.20
C ALA A 302 -7.52 32.89 -28.48
N SER A 303 -6.19 32.78 -28.32
CA SER A 303 -5.55 31.70 -27.56
C SER A 303 -5.91 31.76 -26.06
N VAL A 304 -5.76 32.92 -25.42
CA VAL A 304 -6.09 33.12 -23.99
C VAL A 304 -7.56 32.80 -23.71
N LYS A 305 -8.48 33.15 -24.61
CA LYS A 305 -9.91 32.83 -24.45
C LYS A 305 -10.21 31.32 -24.46
N ARG A 306 -9.41 30.52 -25.18
CA ARG A 306 -9.62 29.07 -25.33
C ARG A 306 -8.92 28.26 -24.24
N ASN A 307 -7.86 28.80 -23.65
CA ASN A 307 -7.04 28.10 -22.67
C ASN A 307 -6.72 29.05 -21.48
N PRO A 308 -7.36 28.88 -20.31
CA PRO A 308 -7.13 29.73 -19.13
C PRO A 308 -5.86 29.36 -18.35
N TYR A 309 -5.03 28.44 -18.86
CA TYR A 309 -3.91 27.82 -18.14
C TYR A 309 -3.01 28.79 -17.36
N LEU A 310 -2.54 29.88 -17.97
CA LEU A 310 -1.69 30.84 -17.24
C LEU A 310 -2.44 31.58 -16.12
N ALA A 311 -3.72 31.89 -16.32
CA ALA A 311 -4.55 32.51 -15.29
C ALA A 311 -4.81 31.56 -14.11
N ASP A 312 -5.06 30.28 -14.40
CA ASP A 312 -5.24 29.24 -13.38
C ASP A 312 -3.93 28.99 -12.61
N CYS A 313 -2.78 28.97 -13.30
CA CYS A 313 -1.46 28.88 -12.66
C CYS A 313 -1.19 30.09 -11.76
N ASP A 314 -1.54 31.30 -12.19
CA ASP A 314 -1.37 32.53 -11.41
C ASP A 314 -2.26 32.53 -10.16
N ALA A 315 -3.52 32.10 -10.29
CA ALA A 315 -4.43 31.96 -9.16
C ALA A 315 -3.87 30.95 -8.13
N ARG A 316 -3.45 29.77 -8.58
CA ARG A 316 -2.89 28.74 -7.69
C ARG A 316 -1.59 29.17 -7.02
N LEU A 317 -0.73 29.92 -7.71
CA LEU A 317 0.49 30.48 -7.12
C LEU A 317 0.18 31.57 -6.08
N ALA A 318 -0.82 32.42 -6.33
CA ALA A 318 -1.28 33.42 -5.36
C ALA A 318 -1.88 32.77 -4.09
N ASP A 319 -2.54 31.63 -4.26
CA ASP A 319 -3.15 30.84 -3.18
C ASP A 319 -2.14 29.96 -2.43
N GLY A 320 -0.85 29.98 -2.81
CA GLY A 320 0.21 29.22 -2.13
C GLY A 320 0.20 27.70 -2.41
N HIS A 321 -0.57 27.23 -3.39
CA HIS A 321 -0.70 25.79 -3.69
C HIS A 321 0.62 25.09 -4.09
N TYR A 322 1.63 25.86 -4.50
CA TYR A 322 2.94 25.31 -4.90
C TYR A 322 4.07 25.56 -3.89
N SER A 323 3.83 26.30 -2.79
CA SER A 323 4.88 26.56 -1.78
C SER A 323 5.18 25.38 -0.85
N THR A 324 4.33 24.35 -0.87
CA THR A 324 4.49 23.13 -0.05
C THR A 324 5.15 21.96 -0.79
N VAL A 325 5.37 22.09 -2.10
CA VAL A 325 5.91 20.99 -2.94
C VAL A 325 7.43 21.15 -3.21
N TYR A 326 7.98 22.37 -3.09
CA TYR A 326 9.42 22.63 -3.14
C TYR A 326 9.79 23.75 -2.17
N PRO A 327 10.47 23.47 -1.04
CA PRO A 327 10.99 24.55 -0.19
C PRO A 327 12.06 25.34 -0.97
N PRO A 328 12.16 26.68 -0.78
CA PRO A 328 13.18 27.47 -1.46
C PRO A 328 14.58 27.01 -1.02
N PRO A 329 15.58 27.01 -1.93
CA PRO A 329 16.94 26.65 -1.56
C PRO A 329 17.51 27.66 -0.56
N SER A 330 18.08 27.15 0.53
CA SER A 330 18.83 27.96 1.50
C SER A 330 19.95 28.75 0.80
N PRO A 331 20.21 30.01 1.19
CA PRO A 331 21.29 30.79 0.60
C PRO A 331 22.66 30.16 0.91
N PRO A 332 23.67 30.31 0.03
CA PRO A 332 24.97 29.69 0.21
C PRO A 332 25.68 30.27 1.44
N SER A 333 26.12 29.40 2.34
CA SER A 333 26.94 29.74 3.48
C SER A 333 28.35 30.15 3.04
N ASN A 334 28.74 31.36 3.44
CA ASN A 334 30.09 31.91 3.27
C ASN A 334 31.07 31.16 4.20
N PRO A 335 32.30 30.81 3.77
CA PRO A 335 33.24 30.08 4.60
C PRO A 335 34.13 31.06 5.37
N SER A 336 33.81 31.35 6.64
CA SER A 336 34.82 31.91 7.55
C SER A 336 34.47 31.74 9.03
N ALA A 337 35.44 31.16 9.74
CA ALA A 337 35.80 31.41 11.14
C ALA A 337 35.00 30.72 12.28
N LEU A 338 35.61 29.60 12.77
CA LEU A 338 36.00 29.30 14.17
C LEU A 338 34.91 29.14 15.26
N PRO A 339 35.19 28.52 16.43
CA PRO A 339 36.22 27.55 16.82
C PRO A 339 35.64 26.27 17.48
N ALA A 340 36.46 25.23 17.64
CA ALA A 340 36.14 24.10 18.53
C ALA A 340 36.27 24.51 20.01
N PRO A 341 35.40 24.01 20.91
CA PRO A 341 35.81 23.80 22.28
C PRO A 341 35.50 22.38 22.80
N ALA A 342 36.57 21.79 23.32
CA ALA A 342 36.68 21.00 24.55
C ALA A 342 35.60 19.96 24.89
N HIS A 343 36.05 18.71 24.87
CA HIS A 343 35.51 17.61 25.67
C HIS A 343 35.35 18.02 27.15
N SER A 344 34.12 17.98 27.65
CA SER A 344 33.83 17.80 29.08
C SER A 344 32.91 16.61 29.23
N ALA A 345 33.40 15.55 29.87
CA ALA A 345 32.57 14.48 30.38
C ALA A 345 31.48 15.07 31.29
N LEU A 346 30.22 14.72 31.04
CA LEU A 346 29.08 15.07 31.88
C LEU A 346 28.30 13.79 32.25
N PRO A 347 27.67 13.79 33.43
CA PRO A 347 27.40 12.60 34.23
C PRO A 347 26.10 11.89 33.82
N ALA A 348 25.99 10.61 34.20
CA ALA A 348 24.77 9.82 34.05
C ALA A 348 23.54 10.57 34.64
N GLY A 349 22.54 10.83 33.81
CA GLY A 349 21.25 11.42 34.18
C GLY A 349 20.08 10.45 33.93
N PRO A 350 18.96 10.54 34.68
CA PRO A 350 17.93 9.49 34.73
C PRO A 350 16.76 9.63 33.73
N ASP A 351 16.19 8.49 33.32
CA ASP A 351 14.75 8.16 33.07
C ASP A 351 13.79 9.11 32.32
N VAL A 352 14.17 9.67 31.16
CA VAL A 352 13.21 10.43 30.33
C VAL A 352 12.24 9.50 29.55
N ALA A 353 12.74 8.41 28.95
CA ALA A 353 11.94 7.49 28.12
C ALA A 353 10.96 6.60 28.92
N GLU A 354 11.20 6.41 30.21
CA GLU A 354 10.34 5.61 31.08
C GLU A 354 9.07 6.39 31.48
N SER A 355 9.24 7.67 31.84
CA SER A 355 8.13 8.56 32.21
C SER A 355 7.11 8.78 31.09
N GLU A 356 7.56 8.71 29.83
CA GLU A 356 6.72 8.85 28.64
C GLU A 356 5.88 7.59 28.38
N ARG A 357 6.45 6.39 28.60
CA ARG A 357 5.71 5.11 28.49
C ARG A 357 4.61 4.98 29.55
N THR A 358 4.90 5.38 30.79
CA THR A 358 3.90 5.43 31.87
C THR A 358 2.74 6.35 31.52
N ARG A 359 3.00 7.50 30.88
CA ARG A 359 1.94 8.42 30.41
C ARG A 359 1.11 7.83 29.28
N VAL A 360 1.72 7.13 28.32
CA VAL A 360 1.01 6.47 27.21
C VAL A 360 0.11 5.32 27.71
N ALA A 361 0.58 4.51 28.66
CA ALA A 361 -0.21 3.41 29.21
C ALA A 361 -1.49 3.90 29.92
N ALA A 362 -1.38 4.96 30.74
CA ALA A 362 -2.52 5.55 31.42
C ALA A 362 -3.51 6.24 30.46
N ALA A 363 -3.03 6.71 29.29
CA ALA A 363 -3.87 7.34 28.28
C ALA A 363 -4.95 6.38 27.74
N PHE A 364 -4.69 5.07 27.65
CA PHE A 364 -5.67 4.09 27.17
C PHE A 364 -6.90 3.95 28.06
N LEU A 365 -6.78 4.27 29.35
CA LEU A 365 -7.87 4.22 30.32
C LEU A 365 -8.62 5.55 30.41
N THR A 366 -8.13 6.59 29.73
CA THR A 366 -8.72 7.94 29.81
C THR A 366 -10.12 7.93 29.20
N GLY A 367 -11.10 8.42 29.97
CA GLY A 367 -12.51 8.45 29.56
C GLY A 367 -13.28 7.16 29.88
N LEU A 368 -12.61 6.10 30.35
CA LEU A 368 -13.28 4.88 30.83
C LEU A 368 -13.63 5.00 32.31
N HIS A 369 -14.86 4.60 32.66
CA HIS A 369 -15.32 4.57 34.06
C HIS A 369 -15.11 3.18 34.67
N GLY A 370 -14.01 3.00 35.39
CA GLY A 370 -13.72 1.80 36.18
C GLY A 370 -14.14 1.94 37.64
N ARG A 371 -14.51 0.83 38.29
CA ARG A 371 -14.81 0.78 39.75
C ARG A 371 -13.78 -0.08 40.47
N ASP A 372 -13.23 0.47 41.54
CA ASP A 372 -12.24 -0.21 42.37
C ASP A 372 -12.91 -1.06 43.45
N PHE A 373 -12.43 -2.28 43.61
CA PHE A 373 -12.86 -3.19 44.66
C PHE A 373 -11.65 -3.78 45.39
N PRO A 374 -11.55 -3.65 46.72
CA PRO A 374 -10.53 -4.33 47.49
C PRO A 374 -10.88 -5.81 47.63
N TYR A 375 -9.98 -6.70 47.23
CA TYR A 375 -10.10 -8.15 47.47
C TYR A 375 -9.31 -8.59 48.71
N GLY A 376 -8.41 -7.73 49.23
CA GLY A 376 -7.69 -7.94 50.47
C GLY A 376 -7.90 -6.78 51.46
N ALA A 377 -7.99 -7.11 52.76
CA ALA A 377 -8.30 -6.13 53.82
C ALA A 377 -7.08 -5.33 54.33
N LEU A 378 -5.86 -5.70 53.91
CA LEU A 378 -4.63 -5.31 54.61
C LEU A 378 -3.65 -4.48 53.78
N HIS A 379 -3.84 -4.34 52.46
CA HIS A 379 -2.88 -3.65 51.60
C HIS A 379 -3.54 -2.97 50.38
N GLU A 380 -3.13 -1.74 50.05
CA GLU A 380 -3.70 -0.94 48.94
C GLU A 380 -3.53 -1.59 47.56
N ALA A 381 -2.47 -2.37 47.38
CA ALA A 381 -2.20 -3.13 46.15
C ALA A 381 -3.13 -4.34 45.96
N GLN A 382 -3.91 -4.76 46.97
CA GLN A 382 -4.87 -5.86 46.84
C GLN A 382 -6.22 -5.34 46.32
N ARG A 383 -6.20 -4.80 45.09
CA ARG A 383 -7.36 -4.17 44.44
C ARG A 383 -7.60 -4.73 43.05
N LEU A 384 -8.87 -4.84 42.68
CA LEU A 384 -9.33 -5.20 41.35
C LEU A 384 -10.18 -4.05 40.81
N ARG A 385 -9.81 -3.51 39.65
CA ARG A 385 -10.61 -2.49 38.97
C ARG A 385 -11.47 -3.14 37.90
N LEU A 386 -12.79 -3.03 38.03
CA LEU A 386 -13.77 -3.59 37.10
C LEU A 386 -14.24 -2.51 36.11
N TYR A 387 -14.08 -2.79 34.83
CA TYR A 387 -14.66 -2.04 33.73
C TYR A 387 -15.77 -2.86 33.08
N LEU A 388 -16.83 -2.18 32.68
CA LEU A 388 -17.98 -2.78 32.02
C LEU A 388 -18.26 -2.04 30.70
N PRO A 389 -18.75 -2.73 29.65
CA PRO A 389 -19.12 -2.08 28.39
C PRO A 389 -20.16 -0.97 28.60
N GLU A 390 -20.26 -0.05 27.65
CA GLU A 390 -21.29 1.00 27.68
C GLU A 390 -22.70 0.40 27.64
N GLU A 391 -23.69 1.13 28.14
CA GLU A 391 -25.05 0.62 28.27
C GLU A 391 -25.71 0.30 26.92
N ALA A 392 -25.32 0.99 25.85
CA ALA A 392 -25.73 0.68 24.48
C ALA A 392 -25.22 -0.70 24.02
N ASP A 393 -23.99 -1.07 24.36
CA ASP A 393 -23.40 -2.37 24.06
C ASP A 393 -23.97 -3.48 24.95
N ARG A 394 -24.34 -3.16 26.20
CA ARG A 394 -25.04 -4.11 27.09
C ARG A 394 -26.45 -4.46 26.61
N ARG A 395 -27.15 -3.54 25.94
CA ARG A 395 -28.50 -3.79 25.37
C ARG A 395 -28.49 -4.76 24.19
N LEU A 396 -27.31 -5.02 23.61
CA LEU A 396 -27.08 -6.05 22.60
C LEU A 396 -26.79 -7.44 23.21
N SER A 397 -26.87 -7.63 24.53
CA SER A 397 -26.77 -8.94 25.18
C SER A 397 -28.11 -9.26 25.85
N THR A 398 -28.83 -10.27 25.39
CA THR A 398 -30.17 -10.59 25.93
C THR A 398 -30.11 -11.34 27.26
N ALA A 399 -28.93 -11.80 27.69
CA ALA A 399 -28.72 -12.56 28.93
C ALA A 399 -28.36 -11.71 30.16
N GLY A 400 -28.03 -10.42 30.00
CA GLY A 400 -27.69 -9.53 31.12
C GLY A 400 -26.39 -9.87 31.90
N ARG A 401 -25.66 -10.94 31.53
CA ARG A 401 -24.38 -11.35 32.12
C ARG A 401 -23.26 -11.30 31.07
N LEU A 402 -22.07 -10.88 31.47
CA LEU A 402 -20.94 -10.57 30.62
C LEU A 402 -19.77 -11.54 30.86
N PRO A 403 -19.16 -12.10 29.80
CA PRO A 403 -17.91 -12.84 29.95
C PRO A 403 -16.83 -11.92 30.54
N VAL A 404 -15.87 -12.50 31.26
CA VAL A 404 -14.84 -11.74 31.99
C VAL A 404 -13.47 -11.93 31.37
N ALA A 405 -12.81 -10.83 31.02
CA ALA A 405 -11.38 -10.79 30.74
C ALA A 405 -10.64 -10.40 32.03
N PHE A 406 -9.94 -11.35 32.63
CA PHE A 406 -9.16 -11.18 33.85
C PHE A 406 -7.70 -10.88 33.48
N LEU A 407 -7.32 -9.61 33.59
CA LEU A 407 -6.04 -9.09 33.10
C LEU A 407 -5.03 -8.98 34.24
N VAL A 408 -3.89 -9.66 34.09
CA VAL A 408 -2.77 -9.65 35.02
C VAL A 408 -1.58 -8.94 34.37
N HIS A 409 -1.18 -7.79 34.93
CA HIS A 409 -0.14 -6.97 34.33
C HIS A 409 1.27 -7.54 34.51
N GLY A 410 2.20 -7.10 33.66
CA GLY A 410 3.61 -7.44 33.71
C GLY A 410 4.48 -6.46 34.51
N GLY A 411 5.78 -6.40 34.18
CA GLY A 411 6.74 -5.44 34.76
C GLY A 411 7.75 -6.06 35.74
N PHE A 412 8.18 -7.30 35.51
CA PHE A 412 9.18 -7.99 36.36
C PHE A 412 8.84 -7.97 37.87
N TRP A 413 7.56 -7.91 38.22
CA TRP A 413 7.09 -7.78 39.60
C TRP A 413 7.68 -6.58 40.39
N LYS A 414 8.23 -5.55 39.72
CA LYS A 414 8.80 -4.32 40.33
C LYS A 414 7.68 -3.40 40.81
N SER A 415 7.81 -2.78 41.99
CA SER A 415 6.74 -1.93 42.56
C SER A 415 6.37 -0.71 41.72
N LYS A 416 7.30 -0.22 40.88
CA LYS A 416 7.07 0.90 39.96
C LYS A 416 6.04 0.61 38.86
N TRP A 417 5.83 -0.68 38.54
CA TRP A 417 4.89 -1.13 37.52
C TRP A 417 3.61 -1.66 38.18
N GLY A 418 2.48 -1.11 37.79
CA GLY A 418 1.15 -1.48 38.25
C GLY A 418 0.16 -1.61 37.11
N SER A 419 -1.04 -1.98 37.50
CA SER A 419 -2.15 -2.25 36.58
C SER A 419 -2.48 -1.10 35.61
N GLU A 420 -2.31 0.15 36.03
CA GLU A 420 -2.70 1.34 35.26
C GLU A 420 -1.56 1.97 34.44
N ASN A 421 -0.30 1.58 34.69
CA ASN A 421 0.87 2.18 34.05
C ASN A 421 1.72 1.17 33.25
N THR A 422 1.16 -0.02 33.00
CA THR A 422 1.72 -1.05 32.14
C THR A 422 0.92 -1.15 30.85
N GLN A 423 1.56 -1.63 29.78
CA GLN A 423 0.96 -1.69 28.45
C GLN A 423 -0.28 -2.60 28.39
N SER A 424 -0.42 -3.56 29.32
CA SER A 424 -1.61 -4.40 29.49
C SER A 424 -2.90 -3.61 29.71
N ALA A 425 -2.81 -2.38 30.23
CA ALA A 425 -3.96 -1.48 30.36
C ALA A 425 -4.60 -1.14 28.99
N SER A 426 -3.83 -1.19 27.90
CA SER A 426 -4.33 -0.94 26.55
C SER A 426 -5.38 -1.97 26.10
N LEU A 427 -5.37 -3.18 26.68
CA LEU A 427 -6.30 -4.24 26.32
C LEU A 427 -7.72 -4.00 26.85
N VAL A 428 -7.88 -3.13 27.86
CA VAL A 428 -9.17 -2.83 28.48
C VAL A 428 -10.20 -2.34 27.44
N PRO A 429 -9.98 -1.25 26.69
CA PRO A 429 -10.93 -0.80 25.67
C PRO A 429 -11.21 -1.84 24.57
N ASP A 430 -10.23 -2.64 24.17
CA ASP A 430 -10.41 -3.67 23.13
C ASP A 430 -11.36 -4.79 23.60
N PHE A 431 -11.17 -5.31 24.82
CA PHE A 431 -12.06 -6.32 25.40
C PHE A 431 -13.46 -5.78 25.71
N LEU A 432 -13.58 -4.51 26.12
CA LEU A 432 -14.89 -3.85 26.28
C LEU A 432 -15.65 -3.81 24.94
N CYS A 433 -15.00 -3.44 23.84
CA CYS A 433 -15.57 -3.46 22.48
C CYS A 433 -15.95 -4.88 21.99
N ARG A 434 -15.40 -5.92 22.60
CA ARG A 434 -15.74 -7.33 22.36
C ARG A 434 -16.88 -7.84 23.27
N GLY A 435 -17.41 -6.97 24.13
CA GLY A 435 -18.52 -7.29 25.04
C GLY A 435 -18.09 -7.96 26.34
N PHE A 436 -16.82 -7.89 26.71
CA PHE A 436 -16.33 -8.44 27.98
C PHE A 436 -16.46 -7.42 29.11
N ALA A 437 -16.77 -7.90 30.31
CA ALA A 437 -16.36 -7.22 31.53
C ALA A 437 -14.85 -7.40 31.71
N VAL A 438 -14.13 -6.34 32.05
CA VAL A 438 -12.68 -6.40 32.20
C VAL A 438 -12.30 -6.21 33.66
N ALA A 439 -11.73 -7.25 34.27
CA ALA A 439 -11.18 -7.23 35.62
C ALA A 439 -9.67 -6.99 35.53
N LEU A 440 -9.25 -5.75 35.77
CA LEU A 440 -7.85 -5.36 35.78
C LEU A 440 -7.29 -5.50 37.20
N VAL A 441 -6.33 -6.40 37.37
CA VAL A 441 -5.85 -6.86 38.68
C VAL A 441 -4.59 -6.11 39.09
N GLU A 442 -4.59 -5.56 40.29
CA GLU A 442 -3.40 -5.10 41.00
C GLU A 442 -3.01 -6.12 42.06
N TYR A 443 -1.72 -6.28 42.36
CA TYR A 443 -1.24 -7.25 43.35
C TYR A 443 0.01 -6.73 44.08
N ARG A 444 0.34 -7.30 45.25
CA ARG A 444 1.57 -6.94 45.97
C ARG A 444 2.79 -7.44 45.19
N ARG A 445 3.76 -6.54 45.00
CA ARG A 445 4.97 -6.74 44.20
C ARG A 445 6.18 -7.02 45.07
N ARG A 446 7.30 -7.46 44.48
CA ARG A 446 8.47 -7.98 45.21
C ARG A 446 9.09 -7.03 46.24
N GLU A 447 8.90 -5.72 46.07
CA GLU A 447 9.41 -4.68 46.98
C GLU A 447 8.39 -4.27 48.06
N MET A 448 7.16 -4.76 47.96
CA MET A 448 6.07 -4.43 48.89
C MET A 448 5.99 -5.46 50.02
N PRO A 449 5.61 -5.06 51.24
CA PRO A 449 5.44 -5.99 52.36
C PRO A 449 4.49 -7.14 52.02
N GLY A 450 5.00 -8.37 52.08
CA GLY A 450 4.25 -9.59 51.75
C GLY A 450 4.05 -9.86 50.26
N GLY A 451 4.70 -9.08 49.37
CA GLY A 451 4.84 -9.42 47.95
C GLY A 451 6.12 -10.22 47.67
N GLY A 452 6.27 -10.68 46.43
CA GLY A 452 7.22 -11.74 46.06
C GLY A 452 6.60 -13.13 46.20
N TRP A 453 7.34 -14.18 45.89
CA TRP A 453 6.84 -15.55 46.02
C TRP A 453 6.76 -15.98 47.51
N PRO A 454 5.65 -16.60 47.98
CA PRO A 454 4.43 -16.95 47.24
C PRO A 454 3.32 -15.89 47.32
N GLY A 455 3.51 -14.79 48.07
CA GLY A 455 2.47 -13.80 48.37
C GLY A 455 1.84 -13.15 47.14
N THR A 456 2.63 -12.84 46.11
CA THR A 456 2.13 -12.29 44.84
C THR A 456 1.25 -13.29 44.07
N GLU A 457 1.59 -14.58 44.07
CA GLU A 457 0.76 -15.61 43.43
C GLU A 457 -0.56 -15.80 44.17
N GLN A 458 -0.52 -15.71 45.51
CA GLN A 458 -1.72 -15.77 46.33
C GLN A 458 -2.65 -14.60 46.04
N ASP A 459 -2.12 -13.38 45.90
CA ASP A 459 -2.92 -12.19 45.59
C ASP A 459 -3.70 -12.33 44.27
N VAL A 460 -3.08 -12.88 43.21
CA VAL A 460 -3.77 -13.09 41.92
C VAL A 460 -4.83 -14.20 42.01
N MET A 461 -4.57 -15.26 42.78
CA MET A 461 -5.56 -16.31 43.06
C MET A 461 -6.75 -15.78 43.86
N ASP A 462 -6.49 -14.97 44.88
CA ASP A 462 -7.53 -14.33 45.70
C ASP A 462 -8.38 -13.38 44.86
N ALA A 463 -7.75 -12.58 44.00
CA ALA A 463 -8.44 -11.71 43.05
C ALA A 463 -9.33 -12.47 42.06
N LEU A 464 -8.89 -13.64 41.56
CA LEU A 464 -9.70 -14.49 40.69
C LEU A 464 -10.92 -15.05 41.43
N GLY A 465 -10.72 -15.50 42.68
CA GLY A 465 -11.82 -15.94 43.55
C GLY A 465 -12.82 -14.83 43.88
N PHE A 466 -12.32 -13.60 44.06
CA PHE A 466 -13.12 -12.42 44.39
C PHE A 466 -14.12 -12.02 43.30
N LEU A 467 -13.95 -12.46 42.05
CA LEU A 467 -14.98 -12.29 41.00
C LEU A 467 -16.33 -12.90 41.42
N ARG A 468 -16.33 -13.97 42.22
CA ARG A 468 -17.55 -14.56 42.78
C ARG A 468 -18.25 -13.61 43.75
N GLU A 469 -17.50 -12.88 44.56
CA GLU A 469 -18.08 -11.86 45.43
C GLU A 469 -18.71 -10.72 44.61
N LEU A 470 -18.08 -10.32 43.51
CA LEU A 470 -18.62 -9.30 42.61
C LEU A 470 -19.93 -9.75 41.98
N GLU A 471 -20.00 -10.99 41.47
CA GLU A 471 -21.25 -11.59 40.97
C GLU A 471 -22.34 -11.58 42.04
N VAL A 472 -22.02 -11.97 43.29
CA VAL A 472 -22.97 -11.96 44.42
C VAL A 472 -23.41 -10.53 44.79
N ARG A 473 -22.54 -9.54 44.65
CA ARG A 473 -22.84 -8.11 44.87
C ARG A 473 -23.70 -7.50 43.74
N GLY A 474 -24.09 -8.29 42.75
CA GLY A 474 -24.98 -7.89 41.66
C GLY A 474 -24.25 -7.40 40.41
N GLU A 475 -22.93 -7.60 40.32
CA GLU A 475 -22.21 -7.33 39.08
C GLU A 475 -22.63 -8.32 37.98
N PRO A 476 -22.81 -7.88 36.73
CA PRO A 476 -23.30 -8.71 35.63
C PRO A 476 -22.19 -9.60 35.07
N LEU A 477 -21.49 -10.36 35.92
CA LEU A 477 -20.38 -11.22 35.50
C LEU A 477 -20.88 -12.63 35.18
N ASP A 478 -20.28 -13.26 34.18
CA ASP A 478 -20.46 -14.66 33.85
C ASP A 478 -19.18 -15.44 34.19
N LEU A 479 -19.22 -16.14 35.32
CA LEU A 479 -18.06 -16.82 35.87
C LEU A 479 -17.80 -18.21 35.28
N GLU A 480 -18.69 -18.70 34.41
CA GLU A 480 -18.39 -19.84 33.53
C GLU A 480 -17.56 -19.37 32.32
N ARG A 481 -17.58 -18.05 32.07
CA ARG A 481 -16.95 -17.43 30.92
C ARG A 481 -15.82 -16.48 31.29
N VAL A 482 -14.78 -17.02 31.94
CA VAL A 482 -13.60 -16.25 32.37
C VAL A 482 -12.35 -16.60 31.56
N VAL A 483 -11.74 -15.61 30.93
CA VAL A 483 -10.45 -15.71 30.24
C VAL A 483 -9.39 -15.02 31.08
N VAL A 484 -8.31 -15.72 31.41
CA VAL A 484 -7.18 -15.12 32.15
C VAL A 484 -6.10 -14.77 31.15
N ILE A 485 -5.66 -13.51 31.16
CA ILE A 485 -4.67 -12.98 30.23
C ILE A 485 -3.57 -12.31 31.03
N GLY A 486 -2.33 -12.75 30.80
CA GLY A 486 -1.17 -12.21 31.49
C GLY A 486 -0.05 -11.86 30.51
N HIS A 487 0.66 -10.77 30.77
CA HIS A 487 1.84 -10.36 30.01
C HIS A 487 3.12 -10.42 30.85
N SER A 488 4.22 -10.93 30.30
CA SER A 488 5.53 -10.98 30.98
C SER A 488 5.43 -11.72 32.31
N ALA A 489 5.86 -11.10 33.41
CA ALA A 489 5.62 -11.53 34.79
C ALA A 489 4.14 -11.91 35.07
N GLY A 490 3.19 -11.13 34.55
CA GLY A 490 1.76 -11.43 34.64
C GLY A 490 1.36 -12.66 33.84
N GLY A 491 2.07 -12.98 32.76
CA GLY A 491 1.90 -14.22 31.99
C GLY A 491 2.31 -15.46 32.78
N GLN A 492 3.38 -15.37 33.57
CA GLN A 492 3.73 -16.43 34.54
C GLN A 492 2.64 -16.60 35.60
N LEU A 493 2.19 -15.50 36.19
CA LEU A 493 1.11 -15.53 37.19
C LEU A 493 -0.18 -16.10 36.60
N ALA A 494 -0.54 -15.78 35.36
CA ALA A 494 -1.68 -16.34 34.65
C ALA A 494 -1.57 -17.87 34.49
N LEU A 495 -0.41 -18.38 34.08
CA LEU A 495 -0.18 -19.83 33.93
C LEU A 495 -0.30 -20.57 35.27
N VAL A 496 0.32 -20.06 36.33
CA VAL A 496 0.23 -20.66 37.67
C VAL A 496 -1.20 -20.58 38.21
N THR A 497 -1.86 -19.44 38.04
CA THR A 497 -3.25 -19.22 38.49
C THR A 497 -4.20 -20.21 37.82
N CYS A 498 -4.13 -20.31 36.48
CA CYS A 498 -4.94 -21.27 35.72
C CYS A 498 -4.59 -22.72 36.06
N GLY A 499 -3.30 -23.04 36.18
CA GLY A 499 -2.83 -24.37 36.58
C GLY A 499 -3.41 -24.81 37.92
N ARG A 500 -3.36 -23.96 38.94
CA ARG A 500 -3.96 -24.20 40.27
C ARG A 500 -5.48 -24.33 40.20
N ALA A 501 -6.14 -23.43 39.46
CA ALA A 501 -7.59 -23.45 39.31
C ALA A 501 -8.10 -24.73 38.62
N TRP A 502 -7.34 -25.29 37.67
CA TRP A 502 -7.71 -26.53 36.99
C TRP A 502 -7.23 -27.81 37.69
N ALA A 503 -6.16 -27.75 38.48
CA ALA A 503 -5.62 -28.91 39.20
C ALA A 503 -6.50 -29.32 40.41
N SER A 504 -7.23 -28.37 40.99
CA SER A 504 -8.10 -28.57 42.15
C SER A 504 -9.20 -29.60 41.85
N PRO A 505 -9.19 -30.80 42.47
CA PRO A 505 -10.09 -31.88 42.09
C PRO A 505 -11.57 -31.63 42.42
N ASP A 506 -11.87 -30.76 43.40
CA ASP A 506 -13.22 -30.33 43.84
C ASP A 506 -13.15 -29.06 44.74
N GLY A 507 -12.23 -28.13 44.48
CA GLY A 507 -12.04 -26.95 45.34
C GLY A 507 -11.44 -27.23 46.73
N ARG A 508 -10.86 -28.41 46.97
CA ARG A 508 -10.06 -28.68 48.17
C ARG A 508 -8.57 -28.51 47.87
N ALA A 509 -7.97 -27.47 48.44
CA ALA A 509 -6.53 -27.28 48.44
C ALA A 509 -5.82 -28.53 49.01
N ALA A 510 -4.70 -28.90 48.40
CA ALA A 510 -3.76 -29.83 49.00
C ALA A 510 -3.33 -29.25 50.37
N GLN A 511 -3.43 -30.06 51.41
CA GLN A 511 -3.06 -29.71 52.77
C GLN A 511 -1.60 -29.26 52.82
N GLY A 512 -1.39 -27.97 53.10
CA GLY A 512 -0.09 -27.35 53.33
C GLY A 512 -0.26 -25.87 53.68
N ASP A 513 -0.50 -25.60 54.96
CA ASP A 513 -0.32 -24.34 55.70
C ASP A 513 -0.73 -23.00 55.04
N CYS A 514 -2.03 -22.67 55.14
CA CYS A 514 -2.48 -21.39 55.69
C CYS A 514 -3.97 -21.44 56.05
N ALA A 515 -4.30 -21.17 57.30
CA ALA A 515 -5.66 -21.14 57.82
C ALA A 515 -6.27 -19.74 57.64
N SER A 516 -7.22 -19.57 56.71
CA SER A 516 -8.49 -18.82 56.93
C SER A 516 -9.34 -18.70 55.65
N SER A 517 -10.64 -18.98 55.80
CA SER A 517 -11.77 -18.86 54.84
C SER A 517 -11.96 -19.95 53.77
N SER A 518 -13.22 -20.31 53.55
CA SER A 518 -13.71 -21.65 53.19
C SER A 518 -13.61 -22.08 51.71
N PRO A 519 -13.63 -23.40 51.42
CA PRO A 519 -13.29 -24.01 50.13
C PRO A 519 -14.51 -24.56 49.36
N ALA A 520 -15.31 -23.69 48.70
CA ALA A 520 -16.50 -24.14 47.95
C ALA A 520 -16.82 -23.43 46.60
N HIS A 521 -16.08 -22.41 46.17
CA HIS A 521 -16.48 -21.60 44.99
C HIS A 521 -15.30 -21.09 44.12
N ALA A 522 -14.42 -21.98 43.66
CA ALA A 522 -13.32 -21.58 42.77
C ALA A 522 -13.84 -21.17 41.37
N VAL A 523 -13.49 -19.97 40.91
CA VAL A 523 -13.71 -19.56 39.52
C VAL A 523 -12.74 -20.34 38.64
N ARG A 524 -13.27 -21.08 37.65
CA ARG A 524 -12.47 -21.91 36.75
C ARG A 524 -12.33 -21.20 35.40
N PRO A 525 -11.13 -20.72 35.03
CA PRO A 525 -10.92 -20.10 33.73
C PRO A 525 -11.21 -21.08 32.58
N CYS A 526 -11.79 -20.58 31.50
CA CYS A 526 -12.06 -21.36 30.29
C CYS A 526 -10.86 -21.36 29.30
N LEU A 527 -10.02 -20.32 29.36
CA LEU A 527 -8.85 -20.14 28.51
C LEU A 527 -7.79 -19.33 29.27
N CYS A 528 -6.54 -19.78 29.17
CA CYS A 528 -5.36 -19.04 29.60
C CYS A 528 -4.63 -18.46 28.38
N VAL A 529 -4.36 -17.15 28.37
CA VAL A 529 -3.54 -16.48 27.35
C VAL A 529 -2.29 -15.92 28.03
N ALA A 530 -1.15 -16.58 27.82
CA ALA A 530 0.12 -16.25 28.45
C ALA A 530 1.05 -15.59 27.42
N ILE A 531 1.19 -14.27 27.51
CA ILE A 531 1.91 -13.44 26.55
C ILE A 531 3.30 -13.12 27.08
N ALA A 532 4.34 -13.43 26.31
CA ALA A 532 5.74 -13.25 26.71
C ALA A 532 6.04 -13.79 28.12
N ALA A 533 5.43 -14.92 28.50
CA ALA A 533 5.45 -15.42 29.87
C ALA A 533 6.77 -16.13 30.20
N THR A 534 7.06 -16.23 31.51
CA THR A 534 8.21 -16.95 32.06
C THR A 534 7.74 -18.21 32.81
N PRO A 535 7.41 -19.30 32.11
CA PRO A 535 6.75 -20.47 32.71
C PRO A 535 7.67 -21.31 33.62
N ASP A 536 8.99 -21.24 33.40
CA ASP A 536 10.00 -21.90 34.22
C ASP A 536 10.87 -20.85 34.92
N MET A 537 10.74 -20.75 36.24
CA MET A 537 11.47 -19.78 37.04
C MET A 537 12.97 -20.08 37.13
N MET A 538 13.39 -21.34 36.97
CA MET A 538 14.82 -21.67 36.94
C MET A 538 15.44 -21.17 35.64
N GLN A 539 14.81 -21.52 34.51
CA GLN A 539 15.25 -21.11 33.19
C GLN A 539 15.21 -19.58 33.03
N ALA A 540 14.18 -18.94 33.59
CA ALA A 540 14.08 -17.48 33.64
C ALA A 540 15.19 -16.83 34.49
N HIS A 541 15.61 -17.46 35.60
CA HIS A 541 16.76 -16.96 36.37
C HIS A 541 18.07 -17.09 35.60
N GLU A 542 18.30 -18.24 34.95
CA GLU A 542 19.48 -18.48 34.12
C GLU A 542 19.56 -17.52 32.94
N ALA A 543 18.42 -17.10 32.40
CA ALA A 543 18.32 -16.11 31.33
C ALA A 543 18.63 -14.67 31.78
N GLY A 544 18.74 -14.41 33.09
CA GLY A 544 19.11 -13.08 33.62
C GLY A 544 18.11 -11.98 33.27
N LEU A 545 16.82 -12.18 33.56
CA LEU A 545 15.77 -11.22 33.18
C LEU A 545 15.89 -9.86 33.93
N SER A 546 15.49 -8.78 33.24
CA SER A 546 15.54 -7.33 33.62
C SER A 546 16.89 -6.61 33.46
N ASP A 547 16.88 -5.27 33.58
CA ASP A 547 18.05 -4.38 33.40
C ASP A 547 19.26 -4.71 34.31
N GLU A 548 19.03 -5.36 35.45
CA GLU A 548 20.05 -5.77 36.43
C GLU A 548 20.26 -7.30 36.45
N GLY A 549 19.55 -8.05 35.62
CA GLY A 549 19.65 -9.50 35.51
C GLY A 549 19.12 -10.33 36.69
N ASP A 550 18.53 -9.69 37.70
CA ASP A 550 18.22 -10.31 39.00
C ASP A 550 16.71 -10.39 39.33
N ALA A 551 15.83 -10.13 38.34
CA ALA A 551 14.40 -10.00 38.61
C ALA A 551 13.78 -11.24 39.26
N VAL A 552 14.19 -12.43 38.84
CA VAL A 552 13.67 -13.69 39.37
C VAL A 552 14.19 -13.93 40.78
N GLU A 553 15.48 -13.70 41.05
CA GLU A 553 16.05 -13.83 42.39
C GLU A 553 15.35 -12.91 43.40
N ARG A 554 15.15 -11.64 43.02
CA ARG A 554 14.44 -10.66 43.88
C ARG A 554 12.99 -11.04 44.09
N TYR A 555 12.33 -11.63 43.10
CA TYR A 555 10.96 -12.13 43.24
C TYR A 555 10.87 -13.34 44.18
N MET A 556 11.83 -14.28 44.06
CA MET A 556 11.90 -15.49 44.89
C MET A 556 12.41 -15.21 46.31
N GLY A 557 13.16 -14.12 46.51
CA GLY A 557 13.78 -13.76 47.78
C GLY A 557 14.99 -14.63 48.15
N CYS A 558 15.48 -15.46 47.22
CA CYS A 558 16.63 -16.35 47.42
C CYS A 558 17.24 -16.77 46.08
N LEU A 559 18.53 -17.10 46.09
CA LEU A 559 19.22 -17.77 44.97
C LEU A 559 18.90 -19.28 44.91
N PRO A 560 18.94 -19.92 43.73
CA PRO A 560 18.73 -21.37 43.58
C PRO A 560 19.96 -22.22 43.95
N ASP A 561 20.72 -21.79 44.95
CA ASP A 561 22.00 -22.37 45.38
C ASP A 561 21.85 -23.68 46.17
N SER A 562 20.76 -23.82 46.92
CA SER A 562 20.43 -25.02 47.72
C SER A 562 19.31 -25.87 47.08
N ALA A 563 19.24 -27.15 47.46
CA ALA A 563 18.15 -28.03 47.01
C ALA A 563 16.77 -27.48 47.40
N THR A 564 16.63 -26.99 48.63
CA THR A 564 15.40 -26.36 49.13
C THR A 564 15.03 -25.10 48.35
N ASN A 565 15.99 -24.26 47.96
CA ASN A 565 15.68 -23.09 47.13
C ASN A 565 15.29 -23.51 45.70
N ARG A 566 15.94 -24.54 45.12
CA ARG A 566 15.52 -25.08 43.81
C ARG A 566 14.10 -25.65 43.82
N GLU A 567 13.67 -26.26 44.93
CA GLU A 567 12.29 -26.70 45.12
C GLU A 567 11.30 -25.52 45.14
N LYS A 568 11.67 -24.37 45.74
CA LYS A 568 10.82 -23.16 45.69
C LYS A 568 10.66 -22.65 44.26
N TYR A 569 11.74 -22.62 43.48
CA TYR A 569 11.68 -22.24 42.07
C TYR A 569 10.77 -23.18 41.27
N ALA A 570 10.90 -24.49 41.47
CA ALA A 570 10.00 -25.48 40.85
C ALA A 570 8.53 -25.27 41.27
N ALA A 571 8.28 -24.91 42.53
CA ALA A 571 6.95 -24.60 43.06
C ALA A 571 6.37 -23.25 42.59
N ALA A 572 7.20 -22.37 42.03
CA ALA A 572 6.78 -21.14 41.35
C ALA A 572 6.61 -21.32 39.82
N SER A 573 7.17 -22.40 39.25
CA SER A 573 7.08 -22.71 37.82
C SER A 573 5.72 -23.31 37.45
N ALA A 574 5.22 -22.96 36.27
CA ALA A 574 3.98 -23.54 35.70
C ALA A 574 4.13 -25.03 35.35
N GLN A 575 5.36 -25.52 35.19
CA GLN A 575 5.69 -26.92 34.87
C GLN A 575 5.07 -27.93 35.84
N GLN A 576 4.90 -27.57 37.12
CA GLN A 576 4.30 -28.45 38.12
C GLN A 576 2.83 -28.82 37.82
N TYR A 577 2.17 -28.07 36.94
CA TYR A 577 0.77 -28.29 36.55
C TYR A 577 0.62 -29.06 35.24
N LEU A 578 1.70 -29.57 34.65
CA LEU A 578 1.64 -30.40 33.45
C LEU A 578 1.13 -31.83 33.76
N PRO A 579 0.28 -32.42 32.90
CA PRO A 579 -0.36 -31.81 31.73
C PRO A 579 -1.40 -30.76 32.12
N LEU A 580 -1.44 -29.63 31.40
CA LEU A 580 -2.44 -28.59 31.64
C LEU A 580 -3.86 -29.13 31.42
N ARG A 581 -4.78 -28.76 32.32
CA ARG A 581 -6.17 -29.24 32.35
C ARG A 581 -7.18 -28.22 31.80
N GLY A 582 -6.71 -27.19 31.09
CA GLY A 582 -7.55 -26.27 30.34
C GLY A 582 -6.85 -25.73 29.08
N PRO A 583 -7.61 -25.22 28.10
CA PRO A 583 -7.06 -24.62 26.88
C PRO A 583 -6.08 -23.49 27.21
N THR A 584 -4.93 -23.49 26.54
CA THR A 584 -3.85 -22.52 26.79
C THR A 584 -3.24 -22.01 25.49
N LEU A 585 -3.21 -20.68 25.33
CA LEU A 585 -2.50 -19.99 24.26
C LEU A 585 -1.24 -19.34 24.83
N LEU A 586 -0.09 -19.82 24.37
CA LEU A 586 1.22 -19.23 24.63
C LEU A 586 1.55 -18.28 23.48
N VAL A 587 1.98 -17.05 23.78
CA VAL A 587 2.28 -16.05 22.76
C VAL A 587 3.69 -15.51 22.96
N SER A 588 4.52 -15.56 21.93
CA SER A 588 5.87 -14.98 21.93
C SER A 588 6.09 -14.08 20.71
N GLY A 589 6.92 -13.06 20.85
CA GLY A 589 7.37 -12.19 19.75
C GLY A 589 8.78 -12.57 19.39
N THR A 590 9.12 -12.68 18.10
CA THR A 590 10.47 -13.17 17.72
C THR A 590 11.59 -12.19 18.00
N GLU A 591 11.28 -10.90 18.17
CA GLU A 591 12.24 -9.84 18.51
C GLU A 591 12.10 -9.39 19.97
N ASP A 592 11.49 -10.22 20.82
CA ASP A 592 11.40 -9.98 22.25
C ASP A 592 12.79 -10.12 22.91
N THR A 593 13.35 -8.99 23.36
CA THR A 593 14.62 -8.95 24.08
C THR A 593 14.46 -8.95 25.60
N ASP A 594 13.24 -8.72 26.11
CA ASP A 594 12.97 -8.65 27.54
C ASP A 594 12.69 -10.04 28.11
N VAL A 595 12.00 -10.89 27.36
CA VAL A 595 11.75 -12.30 27.69
C VAL A 595 12.08 -13.17 26.47
N PRO A 596 13.16 -13.98 26.52
CA PRO A 596 13.57 -14.79 25.38
C PRO A 596 12.46 -15.73 24.89
N PRO A 597 12.14 -15.76 23.58
CA PRO A 597 11.07 -16.60 23.02
C PRO A 597 11.27 -18.10 23.25
N ALA A 598 12.52 -18.52 23.44
CA ALA A 598 12.89 -19.90 23.75
C ALA A 598 12.23 -20.42 25.03
N LEU A 599 12.01 -19.58 26.05
CA LEU A 599 11.39 -19.99 27.32
C LEU A 599 9.97 -20.55 27.11
N LEU A 600 9.18 -19.89 26.26
CA LEU A 600 7.84 -20.36 25.91
C LEU A 600 7.87 -21.57 24.96
N ALA A 601 8.83 -21.62 24.03
CA ALA A 601 8.98 -22.75 23.11
C ALA A 601 9.35 -24.05 23.86
N ASP A 602 10.26 -23.97 24.83
CA ASP A 602 10.67 -25.10 25.66
C ASP A 602 9.50 -25.59 26.53
N PHE A 603 8.77 -24.67 27.15
CA PHE A 603 7.57 -25.01 27.91
C PHE A 603 6.46 -25.64 27.04
N HIS A 604 6.25 -25.12 25.82
CA HIS A 604 5.30 -25.70 24.87
C HIS A 604 5.67 -27.14 24.53
N ALA A 605 6.94 -27.41 24.25
CA ALA A 605 7.44 -28.76 23.98
C ALA A 605 7.23 -29.70 25.18
N LEU A 606 7.47 -29.23 26.40
CA LEU A 606 7.18 -29.98 27.63
C LEU A 606 5.69 -30.26 27.79
N ALA A 607 4.84 -29.27 27.55
CA ALA A 607 3.39 -29.42 27.63
C ALA A 607 2.85 -30.44 26.61
N LEU A 608 3.34 -30.42 25.37
CA LEU A 608 2.97 -31.40 24.35
C LEU A 608 3.41 -32.82 24.72
N ARG A 609 4.62 -32.98 25.30
CA ARG A 609 5.09 -34.29 25.78
C ARG A 609 4.21 -34.81 26.92
N ALA A 610 3.93 -33.98 27.92
CA ALA A 610 3.06 -34.35 29.04
C ALA A 610 1.64 -34.69 28.57
N ALA A 611 1.09 -33.94 27.60
CA ALA A 611 -0.20 -34.24 27.00
C ALA A 611 -0.19 -35.58 26.24
N ALA A 612 0.87 -35.86 25.47
CA ALA A 612 1.01 -37.12 24.74
C ALA A 612 1.18 -38.33 25.68
N GLU A 613 1.92 -38.19 26.78
CA GLU A 613 2.05 -39.21 27.82
C GLU A 613 0.71 -39.48 28.51
N ALA A 614 0.00 -38.42 28.90
CA ALA A 614 -1.35 -38.52 29.45
C ALA A 614 -2.34 -39.14 28.45
N ALA A 615 -2.16 -38.95 27.14
CA ALA A 615 -2.97 -39.57 26.11
C ALA A 615 -2.70 -41.08 25.95
N ARG A 616 -1.50 -41.56 26.30
CA ARG A 616 -1.07 -42.97 26.18
C ARG A 616 -1.34 -43.83 27.42
N GLY A 617 -1.61 -43.23 28.58
CA GLY A 617 -1.97 -43.97 29.80
C GLY A 617 -3.24 -44.80 29.64
N GLU A 618 -3.49 -45.74 30.57
CA GLU A 618 -4.74 -46.51 30.60
C GLU A 618 -5.95 -45.55 30.71
N ARG A 619 -6.68 -45.38 29.60
CA ARG A 619 -7.90 -44.56 29.51
C ARG A 619 -9.12 -45.46 29.39
N GLY A 620 -10.17 -45.11 30.12
CA GLY A 620 -11.49 -45.67 29.90
C GLY A 620 -12.09 -45.14 28.59
N PRO A 621 -12.96 -45.91 27.92
CA PRO A 621 -13.74 -45.38 26.81
C PRO A 621 -14.61 -44.20 27.29
N GLY A 622 -14.27 -42.99 26.85
CA GLY A 622 -14.98 -41.74 27.23
C GLY A 622 -14.12 -40.68 27.94
N ASP A 623 -12.88 -40.99 28.32
CA ASP A 623 -12.01 -40.00 28.96
C ASP A 623 -11.62 -38.86 27.99
N PRO A 624 -11.86 -37.59 28.34
CA PRO A 624 -11.59 -36.46 27.45
C PRO A 624 -10.10 -36.35 27.12
N LEU A 625 -9.78 -36.04 25.87
CA LEU A 625 -8.41 -35.74 25.45
C LEU A 625 -7.86 -34.55 26.24
N PRO A 626 -6.53 -34.48 26.47
CA PRO A 626 -5.92 -33.30 27.07
C PRO A 626 -6.31 -32.06 26.27
N PRO A 627 -6.66 -30.95 26.94
CA PRO A 627 -6.99 -29.72 26.25
C PRO A 627 -5.78 -29.17 25.48
N PRO A 628 -6.03 -28.34 24.45
CA PRO A 628 -4.98 -27.87 23.56
C PRO A 628 -4.06 -26.86 24.26
N VAL A 629 -2.77 -27.00 23.99
CA VAL A 629 -1.74 -26.02 24.34
C VAL A 629 -1.07 -25.59 23.03
N GLU A 630 -1.24 -24.33 22.67
CA GLU A 630 -0.76 -23.78 21.41
C GLU A 630 0.28 -22.69 21.63
N LEU A 631 1.24 -22.59 20.70
CA LEU A 631 2.23 -21.53 20.67
C LEU A 631 2.02 -20.67 19.43
N LEU A 632 1.69 -19.40 19.64
CA LEU A 632 1.63 -18.36 18.62
C LEU A 632 2.90 -17.51 18.67
N SER A 633 3.84 -17.80 17.77
CA SER A 633 5.03 -16.97 17.57
C SER A 633 4.72 -15.85 16.57
N VAL A 634 4.64 -14.61 17.04
CA VAL A 634 4.40 -13.43 16.23
C VAL A 634 5.72 -12.86 15.72
N LEU A 635 5.94 -13.04 14.44
CA LEU A 635 7.18 -12.70 13.76
C LEU A 635 7.38 -11.18 13.64
N GLY A 636 8.57 -10.70 13.99
CA GLY A 636 8.92 -9.28 14.02
C GLY A 636 8.35 -8.49 15.20
N ALA A 637 7.57 -9.13 16.08
CA ALA A 637 6.98 -8.47 17.24
C ALA A 637 7.98 -8.35 18.39
N ASP A 638 8.05 -7.15 18.99
CA ASP A 638 8.75 -6.90 20.24
C ASP A 638 7.91 -7.29 21.48
N HIS A 639 8.50 -7.09 22.66
CA HIS A 639 7.88 -7.42 23.96
C HIS A 639 6.51 -6.76 24.21
N TYR A 640 6.30 -5.54 23.72
CA TYR A 640 5.14 -4.69 24.05
C TYR A 640 4.09 -4.68 22.95
N GLN A 641 4.46 -4.89 21.68
CA GLN A 641 3.54 -4.97 20.57
C GLN A 641 2.52 -6.10 20.76
N LEU A 642 2.93 -7.22 21.37
CA LEU A 642 2.07 -8.36 21.70
C LEU A 642 0.93 -8.04 22.66
N VAL A 643 0.98 -6.90 23.37
CA VAL A 643 0.03 -6.50 24.41
C VAL A 643 -0.43 -5.05 24.24
N THR A 644 -0.26 -4.49 23.04
CA THR A 644 -0.72 -3.13 22.70
C THR A 644 -1.94 -3.20 21.81
N ALA A 645 -3.11 -2.82 22.32
CA ALA A 645 -4.33 -2.79 21.52
C ALA A 645 -4.16 -1.96 20.24
N GLY A 646 -4.67 -2.49 19.12
CA GLY A 646 -4.53 -1.88 17.80
C GLY A 646 -3.20 -2.16 17.08
N SER A 647 -2.17 -2.67 17.77
CA SER A 647 -0.93 -3.12 17.12
C SER A 647 -1.21 -4.30 16.19
N ARG A 648 -0.37 -4.47 15.16
CA ARG A 648 -0.48 -5.63 14.25
C ARG A 648 -0.33 -6.94 15.01
N ALA A 649 0.66 -7.02 15.90
CA ALA A 649 0.92 -8.20 16.71
C ALA A 649 -0.28 -8.57 17.59
N TRP A 650 -0.90 -7.58 18.25
CA TRP A 650 -2.09 -7.81 19.07
C TRP A 650 -3.26 -8.36 18.24
N ARG A 651 -3.47 -7.91 17.00
CA ARG A 651 -4.54 -8.45 16.15
C ARG A 651 -4.36 -9.96 15.91
N HIS A 652 -3.13 -10.45 15.73
CA HIS A 652 -2.88 -11.90 15.63
C HIS A 652 -3.25 -12.62 16.93
N VAL A 653 -2.86 -12.06 18.08
CA VAL A 653 -3.18 -12.60 19.40
C VAL A 653 -4.69 -12.64 19.61
N ALA A 654 -5.38 -11.51 19.42
CA ALA A 654 -6.82 -11.36 19.60
C ALA A 654 -7.63 -12.28 18.68
N ARG A 655 -7.22 -12.43 17.41
CA ARG A 655 -7.83 -13.41 16.48
C ARG A 655 -7.72 -14.82 17.01
N ARG A 656 -6.51 -15.27 17.37
CA ARG A 656 -6.31 -16.64 17.85
C ARG A 656 -7.02 -16.87 19.19
N THR A 657 -7.00 -15.91 20.11
CA THR A 657 -7.79 -15.95 21.35
C THR A 657 -9.27 -16.16 21.06
N THR A 658 -9.85 -15.38 20.14
CA THR A 658 -11.26 -15.49 19.76
C THR A 658 -11.58 -16.84 19.12
N GLN A 659 -10.69 -17.35 18.25
CA GLN A 659 -10.84 -18.67 17.62
C GLN A 659 -10.77 -19.80 18.65
N MET A 660 -9.83 -19.77 19.59
CA MET A 660 -9.75 -20.80 20.63
C MET A 660 -10.99 -20.81 21.53
N LEU A 661 -11.57 -19.64 21.83
CA LEU A 661 -12.86 -19.56 22.55
C LEU A 661 -14.01 -20.18 21.75
N GLN A 662 -14.04 -19.98 20.43
CA GLN A 662 -15.02 -20.63 19.55
C GLN A 662 -14.81 -22.16 19.49
N GLU A 663 -13.58 -22.60 19.21
CA GLU A 663 -13.22 -24.01 18.96
C GLU A 663 -13.30 -24.89 20.21
N HIS A 664 -12.90 -24.37 21.37
CA HIS A 664 -12.70 -25.18 22.58
C HIS A 664 -13.63 -24.80 23.73
N CYS A 665 -14.25 -23.63 23.69
CA CYS A 665 -15.20 -23.19 24.71
C CYS A 665 -16.64 -23.09 24.18
N GLY A 666 -16.85 -23.20 22.86
CA GLY A 666 -18.18 -23.11 22.24
C GLY A 666 -18.76 -21.69 22.25
N TRP A 667 -17.92 -20.66 22.39
CA TRP A 667 -18.38 -19.28 22.49
C TRP A 667 -18.63 -18.67 21.11
N LEU A 668 -19.84 -18.15 20.91
CA LEU A 668 -20.16 -17.37 19.71
C LEU A 668 -19.79 -15.90 19.95
N LEU A 669 -18.55 -15.56 19.61
CA LEU A 669 -18.08 -14.16 19.58
C LEU A 669 -18.18 -13.62 18.17
N ALA A 670 -18.75 -12.42 18.03
CA ALA A 670 -18.73 -11.72 16.77
C ALA A 670 -17.30 -11.29 16.43
N PRO A 671 -16.86 -11.43 15.16
CA PRO A 671 -15.54 -10.97 14.76
C PRO A 671 -15.40 -9.46 14.95
N GLN A 672 -14.19 -8.99 15.28
CA GLN A 672 -13.88 -7.55 15.27
C GLN A 672 -13.31 -7.17 13.89
N PRO A 673 -13.86 -6.16 13.18
CA PRO A 673 -13.42 -5.83 11.82
C PRO A 673 -11.92 -5.52 11.73
N ALA A 674 -11.38 -4.79 12.71
CA ALA A 674 -9.97 -4.40 12.77
C ALA A 674 -9.01 -5.60 12.84
N ASP A 675 -9.45 -6.70 13.44
CA ASP A 675 -8.64 -7.93 13.49
C ASP A 675 -8.42 -8.50 12.08
N TYR A 676 -9.31 -8.22 11.14
CA TYR A 676 -9.27 -8.76 9.79
C TYR A 676 -9.00 -7.68 8.74
N SER A 677 -8.44 -6.54 9.14
CA SER A 677 -8.13 -5.40 8.27
C SER A 677 -9.36 -4.88 7.50
N VAL A 678 -10.56 -5.03 8.09
CA VAL A 678 -11.81 -4.57 7.49
C VAL A 678 -12.17 -3.19 8.03
N THR A 679 -12.33 -2.22 7.13
CA THR A 679 -12.74 -0.85 7.49
C THR A 679 -13.95 -0.40 6.70
N ARG A 680 -14.59 0.67 7.18
CA ARG A 680 -15.78 1.26 6.55
C ARG A 680 -15.46 1.82 5.17
N GLU A 681 -14.35 2.54 5.05
CA GLU A 681 -13.98 3.29 3.85
C GLU A 681 -13.26 2.44 2.80
N ARG A 682 -12.72 1.29 3.19
CA ARG A 682 -11.82 0.48 2.35
C ARG A 682 -12.24 -0.97 2.20
N GLY A 683 -13.22 -1.47 2.97
CA GLY A 683 -13.60 -2.87 2.94
C GLY A 683 -12.39 -3.77 3.22
N PHE A 684 -12.07 -4.66 2.29
CA PHE A 684 -10.90 -5.55 2.34
C PHE A 684 -9.64 -4.98 1.65
N LEU A 685 -9.65 -3.73 1.18
CA LEU A 685 -8.43 -3.09 0.71
C LEU A 685 -7.47 -2.83 1.89
N PRO A 686 -6.15 -2.74 1.64
CA PRO A 686 -5.18 -2.37 2.67
C PRO A 686 -5.56 -1.08 3.42
N GLU A 687 -5.34 -1.07 4.74
CA GLU A 687 -5.68 0.05 5.63
C GLU A 687 -5.01 1.38 5.22
N ARG A 688 -3.87 1.29 4.53
CA ARG A 688 -3.14 2.41 3.95
C ARG A 688 -3.01 2.23 2.45
N ASP A 689 -2.75 3.32 1.75
CA ASP A 689 -2.47 3.25 0.32
C ASP A 689 -1.20 2.39 0.10
N PRO A 690 -1.23 1.39 -0.82
CA PRO A 690 -0.10 0.49 -1.05
C PRO A 690 1.20 1.25 -1.40
N PRO A 691 2.40 0.84 -0.97
CA PRO A 691 3.61 1.58 -1.33
C PRO A 691 3.89 1.54 -2.84
N LEU A 692 4.41 2.65 -3.40
CA LEU A 692 4.80 2.74 -4.80
C LEU A 692 6.15 2.07 -5.12
N SER A 693 6.94 1.79 -4.08
CA SER A 693 8.22 1.09 -4.19
C SER A 693 8.47 0.23 -2.96
N ILE A 694 9.14 -0.92 -3.12
CA ILE A 694 9.66 -1.72 -2.00
C ILE A 694 10.71 -0.91 -1.19
N LEU A 695 11.33 0.12 -1.79
CA LEU A 695 12.35 0.96 -1.16
C LEU A 695 11.83 2.24 -0.53
N GLU A 696 10.59 2.65 -0.82
CA GLU A 696 9.98 3.83 -0.22
C GLU A 696 9.08 3.40 0.94
N PRO A 697 9.22 4.01 2.15
CA PRO A 697 8.21 3.85 3.18
C PRO A 697 6.88 4.44 2.68
N SER A 698 5.75 3.84 3.10
CA SER A 698 4.41 4.32 2.74
C SER A 698 4.27 5.81 3.02
N SER A 699 3.72 6.56 2.08
CA SER A 699 3.60 8.04 2.05
C SER A 699 2.87 8.68 3.23
N ASP A 700 2.21 7.89 4.07
CA ASP A 700 1.59 8.34 5.32
C ASP A 700 2.49 8.02 6.54
N GLY A 701 3.61 8.77 6.66
CA GLY A 701 4.21 9.17 7.93
C GLY A 701 4.61 8.10 8.97
N GLY A 702 4.90 6.86 8.59
CA GLY A 702 5.32 5.81 9.52
C GLY A 702 6.62 5.10 9.13
N VAL A 703 7.76 5.68 9.56
CA VAL A 703 9.13 5.10 9.77
C VAL A 703 9.84 4.55 8.50
N ALA A 704 11.06 4.91 8.07
CA ALA A 704 12.18 5.64 8.67
C ALA A 704 13.01 6.38 7.58
N ASN A 705 13.40 7.64 7.86
CA ASN A 705 14.68 8.28 7.48
C ASN A 705 14.63 9.74 7.93
N ILE A 706 14.78 9.97 9.25
CA ILE A 706 15.15 11.28 9.79
C ILE A 706 16.68 11.35 9.71
N PRO A 707 17.30 12.31 9.00
CA PRO A 707 18.74 12.51 9.06
C PRO A 707 19.13 12.86 10.51
N PRO A 708 20.36 12.58 10.99
CA PRO A 708 20.73 12.80 12.38
C PRO A 708 20.80 14.31 12.66
N SER A 709 19.66 14.92 12.96
CA SER A 709 19.57 16.25 13.54
C SER A 709 19.37 16.09 15.04
N SER A 710 20.34 16.59 15.78
CA SER A 710 20.30 16.78 17.22
C SER A 710 18.98 17.40 17.68
N SER A 711 18.27 16.67 18.55
CA SER A 711 17.29 17.11 19.57
C SER A 711 15.93 16.42 19.49
N THR A 712 15.70 15.62 20.54
CA THR A 712 14.44 15.31 21.24
C THR A 712 13.41 14.35 20.61
N THR A 713 13.05 13.37 21.44
CA THR A 713 11.90 12.44 21.45
C THR A 713 11.84 11.38 20.36
N ALA A 714 12.45 10.22 20.65
CA ALA A 714 12.16 8.94 19.98
C ALA A 714 11.98 7.87 21.06
N HIS A 715 10.92 7.08 20.93
CA HIS A 715 10.78 5.75 21.54
C HIS A 715 12.04 4.91 21.23
N PRO A 716 12.37 3.84 21.97
CA PRO A 716 13.32 2.87 21.45
C PRO A 716 12.65 2.23 20.23
N GLU A 717 12.91 2.80 19.06
CA GLU A 717 12.49 2.25 17.78
C GLU A 717 13.10 0.85 17.70
N SER A 718 12.24 -0.15 17.64
CA SER A 718 12.61 -1.50 17.21
C SER A 718 13.42 -1.33 15.92
N HIS A 719 14.73 -1.56 15.99
CA HIS A 719 15.59 -1.50 14.82
C HIS A 719 15.12 -2.60 13.86
N LEU A 720 14.27 -2.23 12.90
CA LEU A 720 14.03 -3.08 11.73
C LEU A 720 15.40 -3.45 11.16
N PRO A 721 15.65 -4.73 10.87
CA PRO A 721 16.97 -5.15 10.40
C PRO A 721 17.33 -4.33 9.15
N VAL A 722 18.41 -3.57 9.25
CA VAL A 722 18.91 -2.76 8.15
C VAL A 722 19.26 -3.71 7.01
N LEU A 723 18.59 -3.54 5.87
CA LEU A 723 18.91 -4.29 4.67
C LEU A 723 20.40 -4.15 4.39
N SER A 724 21.08 -5.26 4.17
CA SER A 724 22.45 -5.20 3.66
C SER A 724 22.45 -4.49 2.30
N ALA A 725 23.59 -3.90 1.91
CA ALA A 725 23.71 -3.24 0.61
C ALA A 725 23.33 -4.18 -0.57
N VAL A 726 23.57 -5.49 -0.42
CA VAL A 726 23.18 -6.51 -1.40
C VAL A 726 21.66 -6.70 -1.44
N GLU A 727 21.00 -6.78 -0.29
CA GLU A 727 19.54 -6.93 -0.22
C GLU A 727 18.82 -5.67 -0.72
N ALA A 728 19.33 -4.48 -0.40
CA ALA A 728 18.82 -3.22 -0.91
C ALA A 728 18.98 -3.12 -2.45
N ASP A 729 20.14 -3.51 -3.00
CA ASP A 729 20.34 -3.62 -4.46
C ASP A 729 19.36 -4.63 -5.08
N CYS A 730 19.04 -5.73 -4.38
CA CYS A 730 18.07 -6.69 -4.88
C CYS A 730 16.68 -6.11 -5.04
N PHE A 731 16.19 -5.39 -4.03
CA PHE A 731 14.90 -4.71 -4.10
C PHE A 731 14.89 -3.64 -5.19
N ALA A 732 15.97 -2.85 -5.32
CA ALA A 732 16.12 -1.87 -6.39
C ALA A 732 16.03 -2.50 -7.79
N ARG A 733 16.68 -3.65 -7.99
CA ARG A 733 16.66 -4.39 -9.27
C ARG A 733 15.29 -4.97 -9.58
N TRP A 734 14.55 -5.46 -8.59
CA TRP A 734 13.18 -5.93 -8.79
C TRP A 734 12.27 -4.79 -9.27
N GLU A 735 12.33 -3.63 -8.61
CA GLU A 735 11.58 -2.43 -8.99
C GLU A 735 11.98 -1.92 -10.39
N ALA A 736 13.27 -1.84 -10.68
CA ALA A 736 13.76 -1.41 -12.00
C ALA A 736 13.30 -2.35 -13.12
N CYS A 737 13.26 -3.67 -12.86
CA CYS A 737 12.79 -4.66 -13.82
C CYS A 737 11.28 -4.52 -14.07
N VAL A 738 10.46 -4.38 -13.02
CA VAL A 738 9.00 -4.31 -13.19
C VAL A 738 8.57 -2.99 -13.83
N ALA A 739 9.25 -1.88 -13.51
CA ALA A 739 9.00 -0.58 -14.14
C ALA A 739 9.25 -0.61 -15.66
N ARG A 740 10.16 -1.46 -16.13
CA ARG A 740 10.46 -1.65 -17.56
C ARG A 740 9.60 -2.72 -18.23
N LEU A 741 8.89 -3.55 -17.45
CA LEU A 741 8.12 -4.67 -17.96
C LEU A 741 7.10 -4.24 -19.05
N PRO A 742 6.32 -3.14 -18.92
CA PRO A 742 5.41 -2.73 -19.97
C PRO A 742 6.07 -2.42 -21.32
N GLY A 743 7.21 -1.74 -21.29
CA GLY A 743 7.99 -1.48 -22.50
C GLY A 743 8.50 -2.77 -23.13
N LEU A 744 9.02 -3.70 -22.32
CA LEU A 744 9.52 -4.99 -22.79
C LEU A 744 8.42 -5.85 -23.42
N LEU A 745 7.25 -5.92 -22.80
CA LEU A 745 6.09 -6.65 -23.31
C LEU A 745 5.55 -6.07 -24.62
N CYS A 746 5.62 -4.74 -24.80
CA CYS A 746 5.24 -4.10 -26.07
C CYS A 746 6.18 -4.44 -27.24
N ILE A 747 7.45 -4.77 -26.95
CA ILE A 747 8.45 -5.13 -27.97
C ILE A 747 8.47 -6.65 -28.23
N GLY A 748 8.11 -7.46 -27.21
CA GLY A 748 7.77 -8.87 -27.36
C GLY A 748 8.93 -9.85 -27.65
N GLN A 749 10.20 -9.45 -27.51
CA GLN A 749 11.34 -10.31 -27.89
C GLN A 749 12.52 -10.39 -26.90
N GLN A 750 12.48 -9.70 -25.74
CA GLN A 750 13.63 -9.67 -24.81
C GLN A 750 13.30 -9.62 -23.30
N VAL A 751 12.04 -9.75 -22.89
CA VAL A 751 11.63 -9.94 -21.49
C VAL A 751 12.50 -10.99 -20.77
N ARG A 752 12.61 -12.22 -21.29
CA ARG A 752 13.33 -13.30 -20.59
C ARG A 752 14.84 -13.03 -20.54
N ALA A 753 15.43 -12.62 -21.66
CA ALA A 753 16.86 -12.29 -21.70
C ALA A 753 17.20 -11.13 -20.75
N TYR A 754 16.37 -10.10 -20.71
CA TYR A 754 16.51 -8.96 -19.83
C TYR A 754 16.40 -9.35 -18.36
N LEU A 755 15.33 -10.07 -17.98
CA LEU A 755 15.12 -10.49 -16.60
C LEU A 755 16.21 -11.47 -16.13
N ALA A 756 16.65 -12.39 -16.99
CA ALA A 756 17.74 -13.32 -16.68
C ALA A 756 19.06 -12.57 -16.41
N LYS A 757 19.31 -11.47 -17.13
CA LYS A 757 20.51 -10.64 -16.96
C LYS A 757 20.42 -9.76 -15.71
N GLU A 758 19.32 -9.03 -15.54
CA GLU A 758 19.23 -7.94 -14.57
C GLU A 758 18.79 -8.39 -13.17
N LEU A 759 17.99 -9.47 -13.07
CA LEU A 759 17.55 -9.96 -11.77
C LEU A 759 18.72 -10.58 -10.99
N PRO A 760 18.86 -10.26 -9.70
CA PRO A 760 19.88 -10.84 -8.84
C PRO A 760 19.48 -12.24 -8.37
N ASN A 761 20.47 -13.02 -7.90
CA ASN A 761 20.17 -14.18 -7.08
C ASN A 761 20.07 -13.72 -5.63
N ILE A 762 18.99 -14.09 -4.96
CA ILE A 762 18.86 -13.96 -3.51
C ILE A 762 18.44 -15.31 -2.94
N GLU A 763 19.05 -15.70 -1.84
CA GLU A 763 18.72 -16.94 -1.15
C GLU A 763 17.65 -16.65 -0.08
N ALA A 764 16.74 -17.58 0.10
CA ALA A 764 15.82 -17.58 1.24
C ALA A 764 16.52 -18.21 2.45
N GLY A 765 16.30 -17.64 3.64
CA GLY A 765 16.60 -18.31 4.91
C GLY A 765 15.67 -19.50 5.13
N ALA A 766 16.09 -20.46 5.96
CA ALA A 766 15.23 -21.56 6.37
C ALA A 766 14.14 -21.08 7.35
N PRO A 767 13.01 -21.78 7.49
CA PRO A 767 12.04 -21.52 8.56
C PRO A 767 12.75 -21.48 9.93
N GLY A 768 12.60 -20.38 10.68
CA GLY A 768 13.29 -20.15 11.96
C GLY A 768 14.71 -19.57 11.88
N ALA A 769 15.27 -19.42 10.67
CA ALA A 769 16.56 -18.76 10.41
C ALA A 769 16.42 -17.81 9.20
N LEU A 770 15.48 -16.88 9.32
CA LEU A 770 15.13 -15.94 8.26
C LEU A 770 16.25 -14.92 8.01
N ARG A 771 16.38 -14.48 6.76
CA ARG A 771 17.36 -13.45 6.39
C ARG A 771 16.83 -12.04 6.67
N PRO A 772 17.71 -11.03 6.81
CA PRO A 772 17.31 -9.64 7.09
C PRO A 772 16.23 -9.12 6.13
N TRP A 773 16.33 -9.40 4.83
CA TRP A 773 15.30 -8.98 3.86
C TRP A 773 13.93 -9.62 4.12
N GLN A 774 13.87 -10.87 4.58
CA GLN A 774 12.60 -11.54 4.92
C GLN A 774 12.01 -10.91 6.18
N LEU A 775 12.84 -10.66 7.19
CA LEU A 775 12.42 -9.99 8.42
C LEU A 775 11.89 -8.57 8.15
N CYS A 776 12.53 -7.82 7.24
CA CYS A 776 12.07 -6.51 6.82
C CYS A 776 10.66 -6.55 6.20
N LEU A 777 10.40 -7.50 5.29
CA LEU A 777 9.07 -7.66 4.69
C LEU A 777 8.04 -8.16 5.70
N LEU A 778 8.44 -9.07 6.59
CA LEU A 778 7.57 -9.56 7.65
C LEU A 778 7.12 -8.47 8.61
N ALA A 779 8.00 -7.52 8.91
CA ALA A 779 7.66 -6.39 9.76
C ALA A 779 6.75 -5.36 9.06
N ASN A 780 6.73 -5.30 7.71
CA ASN A 780 5.94 -4.34 6.95
C ASN A 780 5.09 -5.01 5.87
N GLU A 781 3.80 -5.22 6.17
CA GLU A 781 2.83 -5.84 5.28
C GLU A 781 2.70 -5.12 3.93
N GLY A 782 2.68 -3.78 3.92
CA GLY A 782 2.61 -3.01 2.68
C GLY A 782 3.81 -3.28 1.76
N LEU A 783 5.02 -3.36 2.34
CA LEU A 783 6.23 -3.71 1.59
C LEU A 783 6.21 -5.18 1.14
N ALA A 784 5.74 -6.11 1.98
CA ALA A 784 5.58 -7.52 1.61
C ALA A 784 4.61 -7.69 0.44
N GLU A 785 3.47 -7.00 0.49
CA GLU A 785 2.45 -6.98 -0.56
C GLU A 785 3.01 -6.40 -1.87
N ARG A 786 3.75 -5.30 -1.79
CA ARG A 786 4.44 -4.72 -2.95
C ARG A 786 5.48 -5.67 -3.52
N ALA A 787 6.34 -6.26 -2.70
CA ALA A 787 7.35 -7.22 -3.14
C ALA A 787 6.70 -8.44 -3.82
N PHE A 788 5.58 -8.93 -3.26
CA PHE A 788 4.81 -10.03 -3.84
C PHE A 788 4.24 -9.64 -5.21
N ALA A 789 3.62 -8.47 -5.33
CA ALA A 789 3.09 -7.96 -6.58
C ALA A 789 4.19 -7.79 -7.64
N VAL A 790 5.32 -7.15 -7.30
CA VAL A 790 6.46 -6.96 -8.20
C VAL A 790 6.96 -8.31 -8.75
N LEU A 791 7.24 -9.28 -7.88
CA LEU A 791 7.74 -10.61 -8.28
C LEU A 791 6.70 -11.40 -9.08
N ALA A 792 5.41 -11.28 -8.74
CA ALA A 792 4.32 -11.92 -9.49
C ALA A 792 4.18 -11.35 -10.91
N PHE A 793 4.25 -10.02 -11.08
CA PHE A 793 4.22 -9.38 -12.40
C PHE A 793 5.42 -9.81 -13.24
N LEU A 794 6.62 -9.81 -12.68
CA LEU A 794 7.83 -10.28 -13.37
C LEU A 794 7.73 -11.75 -13.77
N THR A 795 7.16 -12.59 -12.90
CA THR A 795 6.93 -14.01 -13.14
C THR A 795 5.93 -14.24 -14.27
N HIS A 796 4.81 -13.53 -14.28
CA HIS A 796 3.83 -13.62 -15.36
C HIS A 796 4.36 -13.02 -16.67
N GLY A 797 5.18 -11.97 -16.59
CA GLY A 797 5.90 -11.43 -17.74
C GLY A 797 6.90 -12.44 -18.34
N TRP A 798 7.64 -13.17 -17.51
CA TRP A 798 8.56 -14.23 -17.95
C TRP A 798 7.84 -15.36 -18.71
N VAL A 799 6.68 -15.78 -18.20
CA VAL A 799 5.92 -16.92 -18.74
C VAL A 799 5.14 -16.53 -20.00
N TRP A 800 4.37 -15.44 -19.92
CA TRP A 800 3.40 -15.05 -20.94
C TRP A 800 3.91 -13.98 -21.92
N GLY A 801 5.01 -13.30 -21.60
CA GLY A 801 5.47 -12.13 -22.34
C GLY A 801 6.19 -12.41 -23.66
N GLU A 802 6.54 -13.67 -23.94
CA GLU A 802 7.26 -14.08 -25.14
C GLU A 802 6.90 -15.51 -25.54
N GLU A 803 6.82 -15.74 -26.86
CA GLU A 803 6.73 -17.09 -27.42
C GLU A 803 8.14 -17.71 -27.61
N PRO A 804 8.30 -19.04 -27.45
CA PRO A 804 7.28 -19.96 -26.93
C PRO A 804 6.99 -19.70 -25.44
N ILE A 805 5.75 -19.96 -25.02
CA ILE A 805 5.40 -20.02 -23.59
C ILE A 805 6.28 -21.07 -22.88
N VAL A 806 6.78 -20.72 -21.69
CA VAL A 806 7.71 -21.57 -20.92
C VAL A 806 7.08 -22.08 -19.63
N SER A 807 7.41 -23.32 -19.26
CA SER A 807 6.93 -24.00 -18.05
C SER A 807 7.98 -24.07 -16.92
N ARG A 808 9.03 -23.23 -16.99
CA ARG A 808 10.11 -23.19 -16.01
C ARG A 808 10.42 -21.77 -15.56
N LEU A 809 10.43 -21.57 -14.24
CA LEU A 809 10.85 -20.35 -13.59
C LEU A 809 12.28 -20.46 -13.06
N PRO A 810 13.18 -19.55 -13.45
CA PRO A 810 14.56 -19.56 -12.98
C PRO A 810 14.61 -19.23 -11.48
N ARG A 811 15.65 -19.68 -10.78
CA ARG A 811 15.84 -19.47 -9.33
C ARG A 811 15.76 -18.01 -8.91
N LYS A 812 16.15 -17.09 -9.80
CA LYS A 812 16.10 -15.63 -9.61
C LYS A 812 14.69 -15.08 -9.42
N LEU A 813 13.67 -15.80 -9.87
CA LEU A 813 12.24 -15.49 -9.67
C LEU A 813 11.60 -16.50 -8.71
N ALA A 814 11.87 -17.79 -8.89
CA ALA A 814 11.22 -18.87 -8.15
C ALA A 814 11.47 -18.80 -6.64
N VAL A 815 12.72 -18.64 -6.22
CA VAL A 815 13.10 -18.61 -4.79
C VAL A 815 12.52 -17.37 -4.08
N PRO A 816 12.75 -16.13 -4.55
CA PRO A 816 12.20 -14.96 -3.86
C PRO A 816 10.67 -14.92 -3.90
N LEU A 817 10.03 -15.31 -5.03
CA LEU A 817 8.57 -15.33 -5.09
C LEU A 817 8.00 -16.33 -4.07
N ALA A 818 8.56 -17.54 -3.97
CA ALA A 818 8.12 -18.52 -2.99
C ALA A 818 8.28 -18.02 -1.54
N ALA A 819 9.43 -17.42 -1.21
CA ALA A 819 9.67 -16.88 0.12
C ALA A 819 8.74 -15.71 0.47
N VAL A 820 8.47 -14.80 -0.47
CA VAL A 820 7.51 -13.71 -0.23
C VAL A 820 6.06 -14.23 -0.19
N ALA A 821 5.74 -15.23 -0.99
CA ALA A 821 4.44 -15.91 -0.98
C ALA A 821 4.13 -16.54 0.38
N ASP A 822 5.13 -17.17 1.00
CA ASP A 822 5.02 -17.71 2.36
C ASP A 822 4.80 -16.59 3.40
N ILE A 823 5.47 -15.43 3.24
CA ILE A 823 5.31 -14.25 4.12
C ILE A 823 3.89 -13.69 4.05
N VAL A 824 3.33 -13.52 2.84
CA VAL A 824 1.97 -12.98 2.64
C VAL A 824 0.88 -14.04 2.79
N GLY A 825 1.26 -15.32 2.93
CA GLY A 825 0.34 -16.45 3.13
C GLY A 825 -0.52 -16.79 1.91
N ARG A 826 0.01 -16.67 0.69
CA ARG A 826 -0.69 -16.98 -0.57
C ARG A 826 0.20 -17.81 -1.50
N PRO A 827 -0.34 -18.52 -2.51
CA PRO A 827 0.48 -19.27 -3.46
C PRO A 827 1.41 -18.34 -4.27
N PRO A 828 2.60 -18.81 -4.70
CA PRO A 828 3.58 -18.03 -5.44
C PRO A 828 3.17 -17.79 -6.90
N ILE A 829 2.07 -17.06 -7.09
CA ILE A 829 1.50 -16.67 -8.38
C ILE A 829 0.83 -15.30 -8.22
N LEU A 830 0.60 -14.58 -9.33
CA LEU A 830 -0.28 -13.42 -9.33
C LEU A 830 -1.68 -13.80 -8.83
N THR A 831 -2.17 -13.08 -7.84
CA THR A 831 -3.51 -13.25 -7.26
C THR A 831 -4.33 -11.99 -7.47
N TYR A 832 -5.64 -12.05 -7.21
CA TYR A 832 -6.52 -10.89 -7.26
C TYR A 832 -6.05 -9.77 -6.33
N PHE A 833 -5.55 -10.14 -5.14
CA PHE A 833 -5.09 -9.16 -4.16
C PHE A 833 -3.88 -8.39 -4.69
N SER A 834 -2.89 -9.08 -5.27
CA SER A 834 -1.69 -8.43 -5.82
C SER A 834 -1.90 -7.75 -7.17
N PHE A 835 -2.90 -8.19 -7.96
CA PHE A 835 -3.24 -7.54 -9.21
C PHE A 835 -4.11 -6.30 -9.01
N ASN A 836 -5.04 -6.30 -8.04
CA ASN A 836 -6.00 -5.22 -7.80
C ASN A 836 -5.84 -4.57 -6.42
N ALA A 837 -6.20 -5.28 -5.35
CA ALA A 837 -6.42 -4.69 -4.02
C ALA A 837 -5.18 -4.05 -3.39
N ALA A 838 -3.98 -4.52 -3.72
CA ALA A 838 -2.70 -3.99 -3.25
C ALA A 838 -1.90 -3.25 -4.34
N ASN A 839 -2.52 -2.92 -5.50
CA ASN A 839 -1.83 -2.37 -6.66
C ASN A 839 -2.45 -1.05 -7.16
N TRP A 840 -2.65 -0.10 -6.26
CA TRP A 840 -3.26 1.19 -6.58
C TRP A 840 -2.76 2.30 -5.66
N GLN A 841 -3.03 3.56 -6.02
CA GLN A 841 -2.82 4.78 -5.24
C GLN A 841 -3.99 5.73 -5.43
N ARG A 842 -4.24 6.59 -4.44
CA ARG A 842 -5.07 7.77 -4.67
C ARG A 842 -4.28 8.84 -5.42
N VAL A 843 -4.98 9.53 -6.32
CA VAL A 843 -4.45 10.71 -7.00
C VAL A 843 -4.60 11.95 -6.11
N ASP A 844 -5.72 12.06 -5.41
CA ASP A 844 -5.99 13.09 -4.40
C ASP A 844 -6.29 12.44 -3.05
N MET A 845 -5.39 12.64 -2.08
CA MET A 845 -5.49 12.08 -0.73
C MET A 845 -6.64 12.68 0.10
N ALA A 846 -7.17 13.84 -0.28
CA ALA A 846 -8.33 14.45 0.39
C ALA A 846 -9.65 13.75 0.02
N ARG A 847 -9.66 12.99 -1.07
CA ARG A 847 -10.82 12.22 -1.53
C ARG A 847 -10.70 10.74 -1.10
N GLY A 848 -11.85 10.08 -1.06
CA GLY A 848 -11.95 8.65 -0.74
C GLY A 848 -11.42 7.75 -1.86
N VAL A 849 -11.50 6.44 -1.62
CA VAL A 849 -11.19 5.41 -2.63
C VAL A 849 -12.38 5.27 -3.57
N GLU A 850 -12.34 5.95 -4.70
CA GLU A 850 -13.46 6.02 -5.65
C GLU A 850 -12.99 6.07 -7.11
N LEU A 851 -13.90 5.72 -8.03
CA LEU A 851 -13.62 5.78 -9.47
C LEU A 851 -13.20 7.19 -9.88
N GLY A 852 -12.09 7.28 -10.61
CA GLY A 852 -11.50 8.55 -11.05
C GLY A 852 -10.63 9.25 -10.01
N ASN A 853 -10.49 8.69 -8.80
CA ASN A 853 -9.48 9.10 -7.82
C ASN A 853 -8.42 8.02 -7.54
N THR A 854 -8.51 6.86 -8.19
CA THR A 854 -7.52 5.78 -8.05
C THR A 854 -6.72 5.62 -9.34
N GLN A 855 -5.43 5.35 -9.19
CA GLN A 855 -4.53 4.99 -10.28
C GLN A 855 -3.78 3.70 -9.93
N ARG A 856 -3.44 2.91 -10.94
CA ARG A 856 -2.77 1.63 -10.76
C ARG A 856 -1.26 1.83 -10.62
N ALA A 857 -0.60 1.05 -9.76
CA ALA A 857 0.84 1.21 -9.50
C ALA A 857 1.74 0.37 -10.43
N LEU A 858 1.31 -0.85 -10.79
CA LEU A 858 1.99 -1.79 -11.68
C LEU A 858 1.09 -2.18 -12.83
N ASN A 859 1.65 -2.25 -14.04
CA ASN A 859 0.95 -2.62 -15.26
C ASN A 859 1.68 -3.74 -15.99
N PHE A 860 0.95 -4.57 -16.76
CA PHE A 860 1.55 -5.42 -17.79
C PHE A 860 1.80 -4.61 -19.03
N LEU A 861 0.82 -4.48 -19.94
CA LEU A 861 0.95 -3.62 -21.12
C LEU A 861 0.47 -2.19 -20.84
N GLY A 862 -0.23 -1.99 -19.73
CA GLY A 862 -0.81 -0.71 -19.32
C GLY A 862 -1.88 -0.21 -20.28
N GLY A 863 -2.22 1.06 -20.11
CA GLY A 863 -3.26 1.72 -20.89
C GLY A 863 -4.62 1.68 -20.19
N ARG A 864 -5.56 2.43 -20.77
CA ARG A 864 -6.85 2.75 -20.15
C ARG A 864 -7.65 1.50 -19.77
N ASP A 865 -7.61 0.44 -20.57
CA ASP A 865 -8.41 -0.76 -20.36
C ASP A 865 -7.96 -1.57 -19.13
N GLU A 866 -6.65 -1.75 -18.94
CA GLU A 866 -6.08 -2.45 -17.77
C GLU A 866 -6.29 -1.63 -16.49
N GLU A 867 -6.06 -0.32 -16.57
CA GLU A 867 -6.25 0.60 -15.44
C GLU A 867 -7.73 0.67 -15.01
N TRP A 868 -8.65 0.81 -15.96
CA TRP A 868 -10.08 0.90 -15.66
C TRP A 868 -10.64 -0.41 -15.10
N PHE A 869 -10.20 -1.55 -15.64
CA PHE A 869 -10.57 -2.86 -15.10
C PHE A 869 -10.22 -2.94 -13.60
N SER A 870 -9.01 -2.53 -13.23
CA SER A 870 -8.58 -2.55 -11.83
C SER A 870 -9.29 -1.51 -10.97
N ALA A 871 -9.45 -0.27 -11.46
CA ALA A 871 -10.12 0.80 -10.72
C ALA A 871 -11.58 0.47 -10.36
N VAL A 872 -12.30 -0.22 -11.26
CA VAL A 872 -13.67 -0.72 -10.99
C VAL A 872 -13.67 -1.73 -9.83
N HIS A 873 -12.72 -2.66 -9.79
CA HIS A 873 -12.62 -3.63 -8.70
C HIS A 873 -12.25 -2.96 -7.37
N VAL A 874 -11.26 -2.07 -7.37
CA VAL A 874 -10.85 -1.32 -6.17
C VAL A 874 -12.03 -0.50 -5.60
N ALA A 875 -12.80 0.16 -6.45
CA ALA A 875 -13.98 0.91 -6.00
C ALA A 875 -15.08 -0.01 -5.42
N ILE A 876 -15.28 -1.21 -5.99
CA ILE A 876 -16.23 -2.21 -5.46
C ILE A 876 -15.79 -2.69 -4.08
N GLU A 877 -14.49 -2.97 -3.89
CA GLU A 877 -13.94 -3.38 -2.59
C GLU A 877 -14.15 -2.31 -1.52
N ALA A 878 -13.88 -1.04 -1.84
CA ALA A 878 -14.12 0.08 -0.93
C ALA A 878 -15.60 0.24 -0.57
N GLN A 879 -16.50 0.17 -1.56
CA GLN A 879 -17.95 0.28 -1.36
C GLN A 879 -18.54 -0.85 -0.50
N ALA A 880 -17.86 -2.01 -0.44
CA ALA A 880 -18.30 -3.13 0.37
C ALA A 880 -18.08 -2.93 1.88
N GLY A 881 -17.26 -1.96 2.30
CA GLY A 881 -16.89 -1.77 3.71
C GLY A 881 -18.09 -1.62 4.64
N GLU A 882 -19.10 -0.85 4.25
CA GLU A 882 -20.34 -0.69 5.01
C GLU A 882 -21.12 -1.99 5.19
N ALA A 883 -21.23 -2.80 4.12
CA ALA A 883 -21.89 -4.10 4.19
C ALA A 883 -21.12 -5.06 5.11
N LEU A 884 -19.78 -5.10 5.03
CA LEU A 884 -18.97 -5.96 5.88
C LEU A 884 -19.10 -5.60 7.36
N LEU A 885 -19.16 -4.31 7.69
CA LEU A 885 -19.44 -3.85 9.06
C LEU A 885 -20.87 -4.19 9.49
N ALA A 886 -21.86 -4.07 8.60
CA ALA A 886 -23.23 -4.48 8.87
C ALA A 886 -23.33 -5.99 9.15
N VAL A 887 -22.57 -6.81 8.43
CA VAL A 887 -22.45 -8.26 8.68
C VAL A 887 -21.92 -8.53 10.09
N VAL A 888 -20.90 -7.81 10.54
CA VAL A 888 -20.38 -7.95 11.92
C VAL A 888 -21.42 -7.54 12.95
N ARG A 889 -22.15 -6.45 12.73
CA ARG A 889 -23.23 -6.02 13.63
C ARG A 889 -24.38 -7.04 13.66
N LEU A 890 -24.73 -7.64 12.52
CA LEU A 890 -25.68 -8.76 12.46
C LEU A 890 -25.22 -9.93 13.34
N GLN A 891 -23.95 -10.34 13.26
CA GLN A 891 -23.41 -11.40 14.12
C GLN A 891 -23.57 -11.07 15.61
N ARG A 892 -23.32 -9.81 16.03
CA ARG A 892 -23.52 -9.36 17.42
C ARG A 892 -24.97 -9.43 17.84
N ILE A 893 -25.89 -8.87 17.04
CA ILE A 893 -27.32 -8.87 17.32
C ILE A 893 -27.84 -10.31 17.48
N LEU A 894 -27.35 -11.24 16.66
CA LEU A 894 -27.80 -12.64 16.70
C LEU A 894 -27.10 -13.47 17.80
N ALA A 895 -25.86 -13.16 18.16
CA ALA A 895 -25.12 -13.84 19.23
C ALA A 895 -25.63 -13.46 20.63
N ALA A 896 -26.27 -12.29 20.74
CA ALA A 896 -26.93 -11.78 21.93
C ALA A 896 -27.82 -12.81 22.63
N ASP A 897 -28.47 -13.69 21.85
CA ASP A 897 -29.45 -14.68 22.30
C ASP A 897 -28.87 -15.99 22.84
N GLY A 898 -27.54 -16.12 22.85
CA GLY A 898 -26.82 -17.25 23.44
C GLY A 898 -27.07 -18.62 22.76
N PRO A 899 -26.11 -19.55 22.83
CA PRO A 899 -26.42 -20.96 22.66
C PRO A 899 -27.28 -21.45 23.85
N PRO A 900 -28.15 -22.47 23.66
CA PRO A 900 -28.81 -23.09 24.80
C PRO A 900 -27.73 -23.60 25.76
N ALA A 901 -27.89 -23.31 27.06
CA ALA A 901 -27.12 -23.99 28.10
C ALA A 901 -27.16 -25.50 27.82
N ALA A 902 -26.01 -26.17 27.89
CA ALA A 902 -25.88 -27.59 27.63
C ALA A 902 -26.94 -28.36 28.43
N ALA A 903 -28.01 -28.75 27.73
CA ALA A 903 -28.99 -29.67 28.29
C ALA A 903 -28.29 -31.03 28.36
N THR A 904 -28.26 -31.58 29.57
CA THR A 904 -27.98 -32.99 29.80
C THR A 904 -28.77 -33.84 28.81
N PRO A 905 -28.22 -34.95 28.30
CA PRO A 905 -28.90 -35.84 27.37
C PRO A 905 -29.99 -36.63 28.12
N GLU A 906 -31.07 -35.97 28.50
CA GLU A 906 -32.30 -36.59 28.95
C GLU A 906 -33.46 -36.08 28.08
N GLU A 907 -33.88 -36.99 27.21
CA GLU A 907 -35.18 -37.17 26.56
C GLU A 907 -36.10 -35.92 26.40
N GLY A 908 -36.21 -35.46 25.16
CA GLY A 908 -37.50 -34.96 24.63
C GLY A 908 -37.77 -33.45 24.64
N ALA A 909 -36.84 -32.60 25.04
CA ALA A 909 -37.01 -31.15 24.93
C ALA A 909 -36.74 -30.66 23.49
N THR A 910 -37.82 -30.36 22.76
CA THR A 910 -37.78 -29.77 21.40
C THR A 910 -37.02 -28.43 21.37
N PRO A 911 -36.48 -28.00 20.20
CA PRO A 911 -35.80 -26.70 19.98
C PRO A 911 -36.70 -25.45 20.12
N ALA A 912 -37.79 -25.54 20.89
CA ALA A 912 -38.89 -24.59 20.91
C ALA A 912 -38.56 -23.24 21.59
N ARG A 913 -37.49 -23.15 22.41
CA ARG A 913 -37.23 -21.97 23.26
C ARG A 913 -36.44 -20.82 22.61
N THR A 914 -35.65 -21.02 21.55
CA THR A 914 -34.69 -20.00 21.08
C THR A 914 -35.28 -18.94 20.15
N VAL A 915 -36.40 -19.22 19.46
CA VAL A 915 -37.02 -18.29 18.48
C VAL A 915 -38.13 -17.43 19.10
N ALA A 916 -38.70 -17.85 20.23
CA ALA A 916 -39.80 -17.13 20.87
C ALA A 916 -39.37 -15.83 21.58
N ALA A 917 -38.06 -15.58 21.72
CA ALA A 917 -37.49 -14.54 22.57
C ALA A 917 -36.88 -13.34 21.81
N LEU A 918 -36.79 -13.36 20.48
CA LEU A 918 -36.35 -12.18 19.73
C LEU A 918 -37.43 -11.11 19.79
N GLN A 919 -37.24 -10.15 20.69
CA GLN A 919 -38.10 -8.99 20.84
C GLN A 919 -38.18 -8.23 19.50
N GLU A 920 -39.32 -7.59 19.23
CA GLU A 920 -39.57 -6.82 18.00
C GLU A 920 -38.45 -5.80 17.69
N GLY A 921 -37.80 -5.26 18.72
CA GLY A 921 -36.62 -4.40 18.60
C GLY A 921 -35.38 -5.06 17.99
N ALA A 922 -35.09 -6.32 18.31
CA ALA A 922 -33.95 -7.04 17.73
C ALA A 922 -34.17 -7.33 16.23
N MET A 923 -35.39 -7.74 15.86
CA MET A 923 -35.78 -7.89 14.46
C MET A 923 -35.69 -6.56 13.69
N GLN A 924 -36.04 -5.44 14.33
CA GLN A 924 -35.88 -4.11 13.76
C GLN A 924 -34.41 -3.76 13.48
N LEU A 925 -33.49 -4.12 14.37
CA LEU A 925 -32.04 -3.94 14.16
C LEU A 925 -31.52 -4.82 13.03
N VAL A 926 -31.89 -6.11 12.99
CA VAL A 926 -31.54 -7.03 11.89
C VAL A 926 -31.96 -6.44 10.54
N ARG A 927 -33.19 -5.93 10.45
CA ARG A 927 -33.69 -5.29 9.23
C ARG A 927 -32.85 -4.09 8.79
N ASN A 928 -32.44 -3.25 9.73
CA ASN A 928 -31.67 -2.05 9.43
C ASN A 928 -30.30 -2.42 8.85
N GLU A 929 -29.63 -3.42 9.43
CA GLU A 929 -28.34 -3.88 8.92
C GLU A 929 -28.48 -4.57 7.55
N LEU A 930 -29.53 -5.37 7.32
CA LEU A 930 -29.81 -5.94 6.00
C LEU A 930 -30.01 -4.85 4.93
N ARG A 931 -30.67 -3.73 5.25
CA ARG A 931 -30.81 -2.60 4.32
C ARG A 931 -29.48 -1.94 3.98
N ILE A 932 -28.53 -1.88 4.92
CA ILE A 932 -27.17 -1.37 4.65
C ILE A 932 -26.44 -2.31 3.68
N VAL A 933 -26.56 -3.62 3.89
CA VAL A 933 -26.03 -4.64 2.95
C VAL A 933 -26.63 -4.46 1.55
N GLY A 934 -27.96 -4.33 1.46
CA GLY A 934 -28.67 -4.08 0.20
C GLY A 934 -28.23 -2.80 -0.51
N GLY A 935 -28.06 -1.70 0.22
CA GLY A 935 -27.57 -0.42 -0.31
C GLY A 935 -26.16 -0.51 -0.87
N SER A 936 -25.26 -1.21 -0.18
CA SER A 936 -23.88 -1.44 -0.65
C SER A 936 -23.85 -2.32 -1.90
N LEU A 937 -24.66 -3.39 -1.95
CA LEU A 937 -24.81 -4.23 -3.15
C LEU A 937 -25.31 -3.44 -4.36
N ALA A 938 -26.22 -2.48 -4.15
CA ALA A 938 -26.70 -1.58 -5.20
C ALA A 938 -25.57 -0.65 -5.70
N ALA A 939 -24.77 -0.07 -4.80
CA ALA A 939 -23.62 0.77 -5.16
C ALA A 939 -22.56 -0.01 -5.94
N MET A 940 -22.17 -1.19 -5.44
CA MET A 940 -21.23 -2.09 -6.11
C MET A 940 -21.72 -2.48 -7.50
N THR A 941 -23.02 -2.78 -7.61
CA THR A 941 -23.68 -3.12 -8.88
C THR A 941 -23.64 -1.95 -9.87
N ALA A 942 -23.91 -0.73 -9.40
CA ALA A 942 -23.83 0.47 -10.25
C ALA A 942 -22.39 0.68 -10.77
N THR A 943 -21.39 0.49 -9.91
CA THR A 943 -19.97 0.57 -10.26
C THR A 943 -19.58 -0.50 -11.29
N LEU A 944 -19.99 -1.77 -11.10
CA LEU A 944 -19.68 -2.86 -12.02
C LEU A 944 -20.22 -2.61 -13.44
N ARG A 945 -21.40 -2.00 -13.57
CA ARG A 945 -21.99 -1.66 -14.89
C ARG A 945 -21.12 -0.71 -15.72
N ARG A 946 -20.24 0.06 -15.06
CA ARG A 946 -19.34 1.03 -15.69
C ARG A 946 -18.09 0.39 -16.30
N MET A 947 -17.91 -0.94 -16.18
CA MET A 947 -16.75 -1.65 -16.74
C MET A 947 -16.51 -1.32 -18.23
N LYS A 948 -17.58 -1.26 -19.03
CA LYS A 948 -17.51 -0.99 -20.49
C LYS A 948 -17.25 0.48 -20.86
N GLU A 949 -17.24 1.43 -19.91
CA GLU A 949 -16.98 2.85 -20.22
C GLU A 949 -15.57 3.07 -20.78
N HIS A 950 -14.59 2.35 -20.22
CA HIS A 950 -13.17 2.55 -20.51
C HIS A 950 -12.37 1.23 -20.58
N CYS A 951 -13.03 0.08 -20.55
CA CYS A 951 -12.41 -1.23 -20.80
C CYS A 951 -13.12 -1.90 -21.99
N ASP A 952 -12.47 -1.88 -23.15
CA ASP A 952 -12.98 -2.51 -24.36
C ASP A 952 -12.85 -4.05 -24.26
N PRO A 953 -13.93 -4.80 -24.52
CA PRO A 953 -13.92 -6.26 -24.40
C PRO A 953 -12.87 -6.96 -25.27
N TYR A 954 -12.61 -6.47 -26.49
CA TYR A 954 -11.64 -7.07 -27.39
C TYR A 954 -10.21 -6.79 -26.90
N ILE A 955 -9.93 -5.55 -26.49
CA ILE A 955 -8.63 -5.18 -25.93
C ILE A 955 -8.33 -5.98 -24.65
N TYR A 956 -9.31 -6.09 -23.74
CA TYR A 956 -9.17 -6.92 -22.55
C TYR A 956 -8.82 -8.37 -22.91
N TYR A 957 -9.59 -8.99 -23.80
CA TYR A 957 -9.39 -10.39 -24.19
C TYR A 957 -8.02 -10.64 -24.79
N MET A 958 -7.57 -9.76 -25.69
CA MET A 958 -6.32 -9.93 -26.42
C MET A 958 -5.07 -9.51 -25.65
N ARG A 959 -5.16 -8.51 -24.75
CA ARG A 959 -3.97 -7.86 -24.15
C ARG A 959 -3.87 -7.99 -22.64
N VAL A 960 -5.00 -8.05 -21.92
CA VAL A 960 -5.00 -8.05 -20.45
C VAL A 960 -5.14 -9.47 -19.91
N ARG A 961 -6.11 -10.23 -20.42
CA ARG A 961 -6.50 -11.55 -19.90
C ARG A 961 -5.37 -12.57 -19.86
N LEU A 962 -4.49 -12.60 -20.85
CA LEU A 962 -3.43 -13.61 -20.94
C LEU A 962 -2.52 -13.57 -19.69
N PHE A 963 -2.08 -12.37 -19.29
CA PHE A 963 -1.19 -12.19 -18.14
C PHE A 963 -1.83 -12.54 -16.80
N MET A 964 -3.16 -12.62 -16.72
CA MET A 964 -3.89 -13.05 -15.52
C MET A 964 -4.04 -14.58 -15.46
N SER A 965 -3.71 -15.30 -16.54
CA SER A 965 -3.81 -16.76 -16.60
C SER A 965 -2.79 -17.44 -15.68
N GLY A 966 -3.23 -18.51 -15.03
CA GLY A 966 -2.37 -19.30 -14.15
C GLY A 966 -1.77 -20.53 -14.83
N TRP A 967 -1.19 -21.41 -14.02
CA TRP A 967 -0.48 -22.61 -14.47
C TRP A 967 -1.41 -23.79 -14.78
N THR A 968 -2.72 -23.60 -14.63
CA THR A 968 -3.75 -24.53 -15.11
C THR A 968 -4.14 -24.30 -16.57
N HIS A 969 -3.58 -23.27 -17.21
CA HIS A 969 -3.81 -22.94 -18.61
C HIS A 969 -3.36 -24.05 -19.56
N GLU A 970 -4.05 -24.21 -20.69
CA GLU A 970 -3.81 -25.30 -21.65
C GLU A 970 -2.42 -25.30 -22.29
N ALA A 971 -1.81 -24.11 -22.43
CA ALA A 971 -0.42 -23.94 -22.87
C ALA A 971 0.61 -24.54 -21.90
N LEU A 972 0.21 -24.87 -20.66
CA LEU A 972 1.05 -25.44 -19.60
C LEU A 972 0.43 -26.75 -19.09
N PRO A 973 0.36 -27.82 -19.91
CA PRO A 973 -0.37 -29.04 -19.57
C PRO A 973 0.15 -29.75 -18.32
N HIS A 974 1.42 -29.51 -17.97
CA HIS A 974 2.08 -30.08 -16.79
C HIS A 974 2.27 -29.08 -15.63
N GLY A 975 1.74 -27.86 -15.75
CA GLY A 975 1.96 -26.80 -14.76
C GLY A 975 3.31 -26.09 -14.90
N MET A 976 3.76 -25.47 -13.82
CA MET A 976 4.98 -24.65 -13.75
C MET A 976 6.03 -25.29 -12.84
N GLU A 977 7.29 -25.29 -13.27
CA GLU A 977 8.44 -25.77 -12.49
C GLU A 977 9.19 -24.58 -11.85
N TYR A 978 9.33 -24.60 -10.52
CA TYR A 978 10.04 -23.61 -9.72
C TYR A 978 11.44 -24.14 -9.37
N GLU A 979 12.48 -23.50 -9.90
CA GLU A 979 13.86 -23.89 -9.64
C GLU A 979 14.24 -23.68 -8.15
N ARG A 980 14.84 -24.69 -7.51
CA ARG A 980 15.41 -24.61 -6.14
C ARG A 980 14.42 -24.18 -5.05
N VAL A 981 13.13 -24.35 -5.29
CA VAL A 981 12.11 -24.26 -4.24
C VAL A 981 11.84 -25.68 -3.73
N PRO A 982 11.94 -25.95 -2.41
CA PRO A 982 11.56 -27.25 -1.84
C PRO A 982 10.08 -27.55 -2.12
N SER A 983 9.70 -28.82 -2.26
CA SER A 983 8.29 -29.20 -2.18
C SER A 983 7.74 -28.82 -0.79
N CYS A 984 6.53 -28.27 -0.75
CA CYS A 984 5.99 -27.55 0.42
C CYS A 984 5.98 -28.33 1.74
N ALA A 985 6.03 -27.56 2.84
CA ALA A 985 5.89 -27.98 4.23
C ALA A 985 4.54 -28.63 4.62
N ARG A 986 3.58 -28.82 3.71
CA ARG A 986 2.40 -29.66 3.99
C ARG A 986 2.76 -31.15 4.14
N ASP A 987 3.98 -31.54 3.75
CA ASP A 987 4.58 -32.86 3.98
C ASP A 987 5.55 -32.92 5.18
N ALA A 988 5.49 -31.94 6.11
CA ALA A 988 6.40 -31.79 7.27
C ALA A 988 6.28 -32.89 8.36
N GLY A 989 6.01 -34.13 7.96
CA GLY A 989 6.13 -35.35 8.76
C GLY A 989 7.02 -36.42 8.15
N LYS A 990 7.72 -36.15 7.04
CA LYS A 990 8.67 -37.08 6.42
C LYS A 990 10.04 -36.43 6.31
N ASP A 991 11.08 -37.13 6.75
CA ASP A 991 12.48 -36.70 6.71
C ASP A 991 12.81 -35.95 5.42
N MET A 992 13.16 -34.66 5.56
CA MET A 992 13.54 -33.79 4.44
C MET A 992 14.85 -34.31 3.83
N PRO A 993 14.86 -34.85 2.58
CA PRO A 993 16.12 -35.18 1.93
C PRO A 993 16.89 -33.89 1.61
N GLN A 994 18.22 -33.94 1.73
CA GLN A 994 19.11 -32.85 1.34
C GLN A 994 18.77 -32.37 -0.09
N ILE A 995 18.53 -31.07 -0.26
CA ILE A 995 18.17 -30.47 -1.55
C ILE A 995 19.34 -30.66 -2.52
N ALA A 996 19.21 -31.59 -3.48
CA ALA A 996 20.19 -31.78 -4.54
C ALA A 996 20.28 -30.53 -5.44
N GLU A 997 21.45 -30.26 -6.03
CA GLU A 997 21.77 -29.07 -6.84
C GLU A 997 20.82 -28.79 -8.04
N HIS A 998 19.93 -29.73 -8.37
CA HIS A 998 18.99 -29.71 -9.49
C HIS A 998 17.50 -29.94 -9.12
N HIS A 999 17.08 -29.64 -7.88
CA HIS A 999 15.68 -29.83 -7.45
C HIS A 999 14.70 -28.80 -8.06
N TRP A 1000 13.54 -29.26 -8.56
CA TRP A 1000 12.45 -28.44 -9.12
C TRP A 1000 11.11 -28.81 -8.48
N ARG A 1001 10.33 -27.81 -8.04
CA ARG A 1001 8.95 -28.00 -7.55
C ARG A 1001 7.97 -27.77 -8.70
N ARG A 1002 7.09 -28.73 -8.99
CA ARG A 1002 6.07 -28.61 -10.06
C ARG A 1002 4.70 -28.32 -9.46
N GLU A 1003 4.04 -27.25 -9.93
CA GLU A 1003 2.77 -26.77 -9.36
C GLU A 1003 1.74 -26.39 -10.42
N ARG A 1004 0.46 -26.51 -10.07
CA ARG A 1004 -0.69 -26.13 -10.90
C ARG A 1004 -1.58 -25.13 -10.17
N TYR A 1005 -1.14 -23.88 -10.11
CA TYR A 1005 -1.92 -22.81 -9.50
C TYR A 1005 -2.92 -22.18 -10.48
N PHE A 1006 -4.07 -21.78 -9.96
CA PHE A 1006 -5.08 -21.02 -10.69
C PHE A 1006 -4.61 -19.58 -10.90
N GLY A 1007 -5.02 -18.98 -12.02
CA GLY A 1007 -4.72 -17.58 -12.30
C GLY A 1007 -5.54 -16.63 -11.45
N GLU A 1008 -5.33 -15.34 -11.67
CA GLU A 1008 -6.15 -14.30 -11.07
C GLU A 1008 -7.62 -14.46 -11.52
N THR A 1009 -8.55 -14.27 -10.59
CA THR A 1009 -9.98 -14.28 -10.89
C THR A 1009 -10.75 -13.50 -9.83
N GLY A 1010 -11.89 -12.92 -10.21
CA GLY A 1010 -12.80 -12.26 -9.27
C GLY A 1010 -13.33 -13.17 -8.15
N ALA A 1011 -13.24 -14.50 -8.31
CA ALA A 1011 -13.57 -15.45 -7.22
C ALA A 1011 -12.58 -15.40 -6.04
N GLN A 1012 -11.42 -14.75 -6.21
CA GLN A 1012 -10.43 -14.49 -5.16
C GLN A 1012 -10.69 -13.16 -4.43
N SER A 1013 -11.66 -12.34 -4.85
CA SER A 1013 -12.16 -11.23 -4.02
C SER A 1013 -12.85 -11.81 -2.78
N SER A 1014 -12.57 -11.23 -1.61
CA SER A 1014 -13.14 -11.68 -0.34
C SER A 1014 -14.56 -11.13 -0.09
N VAL A 1015 -15.00 -10.12 -0.84
CA VAL A 1015 -16.28 -9.43 -0.62
C VAL A 1015 -17.48 -10.35 -0.81
N LEU A 1016 -17.67 -10.91 -2.01
CA LEU A 1016 -18.87 -11.72 -2.29
C LEU A 1016 -18.92 -12.99 -1.44
N PRO A 1017 -17.80 -13.74 -1.25
CA PRO A 1017 -17.81 -14.89 -0.36
C PRO A 1017 -18.12 -14.54 1.10
N ALA A 1018 -17.72 -13.36 1.60
CA ALA A 1018 -18.12 -12.89 2.92
C ALA A 1018 -19.63 -12.58 3.00
N LEU A 1019 -20.21 -11.99 1.95
CA LEU A 1019 -21.65 -11.76 1.87
C LEU A 1019 -22.43 -13.07 1.72
N ASP A 1020 -21.90 -14.05 1.00
CA ASP A 1020 -22.49 -15.39 0.89
C ASP A 1020 -22.54 -16.09 2.25
N ALA A 1021 -21.43 -16.04 2.99
CA ALA A 1021 -21.36 -16.55 4.37
C ALA A 1021 -22.40 -15.87 5.26
N ALA A 1022 -22.48 -14.53 5.20
CA ALA A 1022 -23.40 -13.75 6.03
C ALA A 1022 -24.88 -14.03 5.73
N LEU A 1023 -25.24 -14.14 4.44
CA LEU A 1023 -26.61 -14.39 4.00
C LEU A 1023 -26.99 -15.88 4.02
N GLY A 1024 -26.06 -16.76 4.36
CA GLY A 1024 -26.27 -18.22 4.43
C GLY A 1024 -26.54 -18.85 3.08
N ILE A 1025 -25.86 -18.39 2.02
CA ILE A 1025 -26.07 -18.88 0.67
C ILE A 1025 -25.32 -20.21 0.49
N ALA A 1026 -26.06 -21.30 0.36
CA ALA A 1026 -25.50 -22.62 0.14
C ALA A 1026 -25.18 -22.84 -1.35
N MET A 1027 -23.97 -23.33 -1.63
CA MET A 1027 -23.60 -23.82 -2.96
C MET A 1027 -23.94 -25.30 -3.07
N SER A 1028 -24.46 -25.70 -4.23
CA SER A 1028 -24.65 -27.10 -4.61
C SER A 1028 -23.35 -27.92 -4.51
N GLU A 1029 -23.45 -29.20 -4.16
CA GLU A 1029 -22.30 -30.10 -3.90
C GLU A 1029 -21.50 -30.56 -5.15
N ASP A 1030 -21.60 -29.85 -6.26
CA ASP A 1030 -20.82 -30.11 -7.46
C ASP A 1030 -19.42 -29.49 -7.43
N ASP A 1031 -18.67 -29.65 -8.51
CA ASP A 1031 -17.31 -29.15 -8.72
C ASP A 1031 -17.10 -27.65 -8.42
N LEU A 1032 -18.15 -26.81 -8.42
CA LEU A 1032 -18.07 -25.38 -8.08
C LEU A 1032 -17.73 -25.12 -6.61
N SER A 1033 -18.31 -25.89 -5.67
CA SER A 1033 -18.13 -25.65 -4.24
C SER A 1033 -16.68 -25.91 -3.77
N PRO A 1034 -16.04 -27.05 -4.14
CA PRO A 1034 -14.61 -27.26 -3.89
C PRO A 1034 -13.72 -26.18 -4.53
N TYR A 1035 -14.05 -25.71 -5.73
CA TYR A 1035 -13.30 -24.64 -6.40
C TYR A 1035 -13.37 -23.31 -5.62
N LEU A 1036 -14.55 -22.86 -5.21
CA LEU A 1036 -14.70 -21.62 -4.44
C LEU A 1036 -14.00 -21.69 -3.08
N LYS A 1037 -14.00 -22.87 -2.43
CA LYS A 1037 -13.23 -23.10 -1.21
C LYS A 1037 -11.73 -23.00 -1.46
N ALA A 1038 -11.23 -23.57 -2.57
CA ALA A 1038 -9.82 -23.48 -2.94
C ALA A 1038 -9.39 -22.03 -3.25
N MET A 1039 -10.28 -21.16 -3.73
CA MET A 1039 -9.97 -19.73 -3.94
C MET A 1039 -9.66 -18.97 -2.65
N ARG A 1040 -10.07 -19.47 -1.47
CA ARG A 1040 -9.73 -18.85 -0.19
C ARG A 1040 -8.23 -18.93 0.12
N ASP A 1041 -7.53 -19.94 -0.41
CA ASP A 1041 -6.07 -20.04 -0.29
C ASP A 1041 -5.33 -18.94 -1.08
N TYR A 1042 -6.02 -18.22 -1.97
CA TYR A 1042 -5.47 -17.10 -2.76
C TYR A 1042 -5.82 -15.73 -2.16
N MET A 1043 -6.55 -15.69 -1.05
CA MET A 1043 -6.89 -14.47 -0.32
C MET A 1043 -5.88 -14.22 0.79
N PRO A 1044 -5.72 -12.98 1.28
CA PRO A 1044 -5.02 -12.75 2.54
C PRO A 1044 -5.57 -13.67 3.64
N PRO A 1045 -4.72 -14.35 4.45
CA PRO A 1045 -5.18 -15.32 5.44
C PRO A 1045 -6.24 -14.78 6.39
N HIS A 1046 -6.09 -13.52 6.82
CA HIS A 1046 -7.03 -12.85 7.70
C HIS A 1046 -8.41 -12.63 7.02
N HIS A 1047 -8.49 -12.43 5.71
CA HIS A 1047 -9.81 -12.39 5.03
C HIS A 1047 -10.47 -13.78 5.01
N ALA A 1048 -9.69 -14.83 4.78
CA ALA A 1048 -10.19 -16.20 4.85
C ALA A 1048 -10.68 -16.59 6.25
N GLU A 1049 -10.01 -16.09 7.28
CA GLU A 1049 -10.43 -16.23 8.68
C GLU A 1049 -11.70 -15.44 8.99
N PHE A 1050 -11.85 -14.22 8.44
CA PHE A 1050 -13.08 -13.43 8.60
C PHE A 1050 -14.30 -14.20 8.11
N MET A 1051 -14.23 -14.77 6.90
CA MET A 1051 -15.33 -15.56 6.34
C MET A 1051 -15.63 -16.79 7.19
N ARG A 1052 -14.59 -17.52 7.63
CA ARG A 1052 -14.77 -18.66 8.55
C ARG A 1052 -15.45 -18.22 9.85
N ALA A 1053 -15.07 -17.09 10.42
CA ALA A 1053 -15.71 -16.56 11.64
C ALA A 1053 -17.19 -16.26 11.43
N ILE A 1054 -17.58 -15.70 10.26
CA ILE A 1054 -18.99 -15.49 9.91
C ILE A 1054 -19.74 -16.81 9.70
N GLU A 1055 -19.13 -17.80 9.04
CA GLU A 1055 -19.74 -19.11 8.78
C GLU A 1055 -19.99 -19.93 10.05
N HIS A 1056 -19.08 -19.85 11.03
CA HIS A 1056 -19.22 -20.52 12.33
C HIS A 1056 -20.13 -19.74 13.29
N GLY A 1057 -20.36 -18.46 13.02
CA GLY A 1057 -21.24 -17.61 13.80
C GLY A 1057 -22.73 -17.88 13.59
N PRO A 1058 -23.61 -17.18 14.33
CA PRO A 1058 -25.06 -17.27 14.14
C PRO A 1058 -25.50 -16.89 12.72
N SER A 1059 -26.49 -17.60 12.19
CA SER A 1059 -26.98 -17.43 10.82
C SER A 1059 -28.29 -16.64 10.76
N VAL A 1060 -28.27 -15.49 10.08
CA VAL A 1060 -29.48 -14.69 9.82
C VAL A 1060 -30.51 -15.49 9.01
N ARG A 1061 -30.06 -16.34 8.09
CA ARG A 1061 -30.94 -17.19 7.28
C ARG A 1061 -31.66 -18.21 8.13
N LYS A 1062 -30.95 -18.93 9.01
CA LYS A 1062 -31.57 -19.93 9.91
C LYS A 1062 -32.61 -19.27 10.81
N LEU A 1063 -32.33 -18.07 11.32
CA LEU A 1063 -33.30 -17.27 12.06
C LEU A 1063 -34.56 -17.00 11.20
N LEU A 1064 -34.40 -16.40 10.02
CA LEU A 1064 -35.54 -15.98 9.20
C LEU A 1064 -36.35 -17.18 8.65
N LEU A 1065 -35.71 -18.33 8.40
CA LEU A 1065 -36.40 -19.59 8.10
C LEU A 1065 -37.35 -20.00 9.23
N SER A 1066 -36.90 -19.89 10.48
CA SER A 1066 -37.75 -20.20 11.63
C SER A 1066 -38.93 -19.23 11.81
N VAL A 1067 -38.80 -18.00 11.31
CA VAL A 1067 -39.86 -16.98 11.28
C VAL A 1067 -40.91 -17.31 10.22
N VAL A 1068 -40.50 -17.62 8.98
CA VAL A 1068 -41.45 -17.92 7.89
C VAL A 1068 -42.15 -19.27 8.07
N ALA A 1069 -41.51 -20.24 8.74
CA ALA A 1069 -42.10 -21.55 9.04
C ALA A 1069 -43.20 -21.49 10.12
N ARG A 1070 -43.29 -20.41 10.89
CA ARG A 1070 -44.26 -20.25 11.98
C ARG A 1070 -45.34 -19.26 11.57
N GLU A 1071 -46.55 -19.74 11.25
CA GLU A 1071 -47.73 -18.90 10.95
C GLU A 1071 -48.06 -17.88 12.07
N VAL A 1072 -47.58 -18.13 13.29
CA VAL A 1072 -47.86 -17.34 14.50
C VAL A 1072 -47.03 -16.03 14.58
N TYR A 1073 -45.96 -15.87 13.81
CA TYR A 1073 -45.05 -14.71 13.88
C TYR A 1073 -45.10 -13.82 12.63
N GLN A 1074 -46.29 -13.32 12.28
CA GLN A 1074 -46.52 -12.35 11.19
C GLN A 1074 -46.57 -10.90 11.69
N SER A 1075 -45.66 -10.48 12.58
CA SER A 1075 -45.56 -9.05 12.89
C SER A 1075 -45.12 -8.27 11.66
N ALA A 1076 -45.57 -7.02 11.53
CA ALA A 1076 -45.18 -6.17 10.40
C ALA A 1076 -43.66 -6.03 10.30
N VAL A 1077 -42.96 -6.00 11.44
CA VAL A 1077 -41.49 -5.94 11.51
C VAL A 1077 -40.86 -7.23 10.98
N ALA A 1078 -41.37 -8.41 11.33
CA ALA A 1078 -40.87 -9.70 10.84
C ALA A 1078 -41.02 -9.80 9.31
N VAL A 1079 -42.19 -9.46 8.77
CA VAL A 1079 -42.45 -9.43 7.31
C VAL A 1079 -41.51 -8.48 6.59
N GLN A 1080 -41.32 -7.27 7.12
CA GLN A 1080 -40.40 -6.29 6.54
C GLN A 1080 -38.92 -6.72 6.65
N THR A 1081 -38.57 -7.56 7.63
CA THR A 1081 -37.20 -8.09 7.79
C THR A 1081 -36.93 -9.19 6.77
N VAL A 1082 -37.89 -10.11 6.56
CA VAL A 1082 -37.81 -11.12 5.49
C VAL A 1082 -37.74 -10.46 4.12
N ALA A 1083 -38.53 -9.40 3.89
CA ALA A 1083 -38.44 -8.61 2.66
C ALA A 1083 -37.04 -7.99 2.46
N ALA A 1084 -36.46 -7.37 3.49
CA ALA A 1084 -35.11 -6.82 3.42
C ALA A 1084 -34.04 -7.89 3.14
N TYR A 1085 -34.17 -9.11 3.70
CA TYR A 1085 -33.29 -10.23 3.35
C TYR A 1085 -33.42 -10.63 1.88
N ASN A 1086 -34.66 -10.76 1.39
CA ASN A 1086 -34.92 -11.09 -0.02
C ASN A 1086 -34.41 -10.00 -0.98
N GLU A 1087 -34.48 -8.71 -0.59
CA GLU A 1087 -33.88 -7.60 -1.33
C GLU A 1087 -32.35 -7.75 -1.44
N CYS A 1088 -31.66 -8.22 -0.39
CA CYS A 1088 -30.24 -8.55 -0.46
C CYS A 1088 -29.96 -9.70 -1.43
N ILE A 1089 -30.77 -10.77 -1.39
CA ILE A 1089 -30.67 -11.90 -2.32
C ILE A 1089 -30.89 -11.44 -3.77
N ASP A 1090 -31.86 -10.55 -4.01
CA ASP A 1090 -32.10 -9.93 -5.32
C ASP A 1090 -30.93 -9.08 -5.78
N GLY A 1091 -30.41 -8.21 -4.92
CA GLY A 1091 -29.25 -7.37 -5.22
C GLY A 1091 -28.02 -8.19 -5.60
N LEU A 1092 -27.74 -9.27 -4.87
CA LEU A 1092 -26.63 -10.17 -5.17
C LEU A 1092 -26.86 -10.99 -6.44
N THR A 1093 -28.10 -11.46 -6.67
CA THR A 1093 -28.49 -12.13 -7.92
C THR A 1093 -28.30 -11.21 -9.13
N LEU A 1094 -28.65 -9.93 -8.99
CA LEU A 1094 -28.45 -8.91 -10.01
C LEU A 1094 -26.97 -8.65 -10.27
N PHE A 1095 -26.15 -8.48 -9.23
CA PHE A 1095 -24.70 -8.33 -9.36
C PHE A 1095 -24.10 -9.50 -10.14
N ARG A 1096 -24.45 -10.73 -9.76
CA ARG A 1096 -24.01 -11.97 -10.44
C ARG A 1096 -24.51 -12.06 -11.89
N GLY A 1097 -25.71 -11.57 -12.17
CA GLY A 1097 -26.27 -11.47 -13.53
C GLY A 1097 -25.45 -10.53 -14.42
N ILE A 1098 -25.11 -9.35 -13.92
CA ILE A 1098 -24.28 -8.39 -14.66
C ILE A 1098 -22.87 -8.94 -14.86
N HIS A 1099 -22.28 -9.56 -13.83
CA HIS A 1099 -20.99 -10.22 -13.96
C HIS A 1099 -21.02 -11.33 -15.03
N PHE A 1100 -22.09 -12.13 -15.09
CA PHE A 1100 -22.30 -13.13 -16.15
C PHE A 1100 -22.37 -12.49 -17.55
N GLU A 1101 -23.11 -11.39 -17.71
CA GLU A 1101 -23.17 -10.64 -18.99
C GLU A 1101 -21.82 -10.06 -19.41
N LEU A 1102 -21.04 -9.55 -18.45
CA LEU A 1102 -19.69 -9.06 -18.68
C LEU A 1102 -18.76 -10.21 -19.06
N ALA A 1103 -18.76 -11.32 -18.34
CA ALA A 1103 -17.95 -12.49 -18.65
C ALA A 1103 -18.26 -13.04 -20.07
N TYR A 1104 -19.54 -13.01 -20.47
CA TYR A 1104 -19.92 -13.34 -21.83
C TYR A 1104 -19.29 -12.37 -22.85
N ALA A 1105 -19.46 -11.06 -22.63
CA ALA A 1105 -19.02 -10.03 -23.56
C ALA A 1105 -17.49 -9.93 -23.68
N PHE A 1106 -16.75 -10.14 -22.59
CA PHE A 1106 -15.30 -9.96 -22.49
C PHE A 1106 -14.49 -11.23 -22.76
N VAL A 1107 -15.11 -12.41 -22.66
CA VAL A 1107 -14.38 -13.69 -22.82
C VAL A 1107 -15.10 -14.60 -23.81
N ARG A 1108 -16.32 -15.05 -23.48
CA ARG A 1108 -17.02 -16.07 -24.27
C ARG A 1108 -17.23 -15.66 -25.74
N LYS A 1109 -17.48 -14.38 -26.01
CA LYS A 1109 -17.71 -13.84 -27.35
C LYS A 1109 -16.50 -14.02 -28.30
N PHE A 1110 -15.29 -14.13 -27.75
CA PHE A 1110 -14.05 -14.19 -28.54
C PHE A 1110 -13.43 -15.60 -28.60
N ASP A 1111 -14.10 -16.60 -28.02
CA ASP A 1111 -13.67 -18.00 -28.04
C ASP A 1111 -14.75 -18.85 -28.70
N GLU A 1112 -14.42 -19.51 -29.82
CA GLU A 1112 -15.37 -20.26 -30.65
C GLU A 1112 -15.71 -21.65 -30.08
N ARG A 1113 -14.97 -22.10 -29.05
CA ARG A 1113 -15.20 -23.40 -28.38
C ARG A 1113 -16.53 -23.44 -27.62
N LYS A 1114 -16.91 -24.64 -27.16
CA LYS A 1114 -18.13 -24.82 -26.36
C LYS A 1114 -17.96 -24.30 -24.93
N ASP A 1115 -19.07 -23.94 -24.27
CA ASP A 1115 -19.06 -23.32 -22.93
C ASP A 1115 -18.39 -24.17 -21.83
N ASP A 1116 -18.41 -25.49 -21.98
CA ASP A 1116 -17.77 -26.47 -21.10
C ASP A 1116 -16.28 -26.70 -21.41
N GLU A 1117 -15.81 -26.24 -22.56
CA GLU A 1117 -14.41 -26.30 -23.01
C GLU A 1117 -13.65 -25.00 -22.73
N ILE A 1118 -14.32 -23.84 -22.82
CA ILE A 1118 -13.70 -22.54 -22.57
C ILE A 1118 -13.32 -22.44 -21.08
N ARG A 1119 -12.10 -21.97 -20.82
CA ARG A 1119 -11.57 -21.78 -19.46
C ARG A 1119 -11.42 -20.30 -19.12
N GLY A 1120 -11.78 -19.92 -17.90
CA GLY A 1120 -11.45 -18.59 -17.36
C GLY A 1120 -9.96 -18.52 -16.99
N THR A 1121 -9.48 -17.34 -16.59
CA THR A 1121 -8.12 -17.16 -16.03
C THR A 1121 -7.89 -18.00 -14.77
N GLY A 1122 -8.94 -18.19 -13.97
CA GLY A 1122 -9.00 -19.14 -12.86
C GLY A 1122 -9.11 -20.62 -13.26
N GLY A 1123 -8.98 -20.98 -14.54
CA GLY A 1123 -8.89 -22.38 -15.00
C GLY A 1123 -10.18 -23.19 -14.98
N THR A 1124 -11.35 -22.56 -14.89
CA THR A 1124 -12.67 -23.23 -14.78
C THR A 1124 -13.56 -23.02 -16.00
N PRO A 1125 -14.56 -23.92 -16.24
CA PRO A 1125 -15.68 -23.65 -17.14
C PRO A 1125 -16.58 -22.55 -16.56
N PHE A 1126 -16.13 -21.30 -16.67
CA PHE A 1126 -16.68 -20.17 -15.92
C PHE A 1126 -18.14 -19.86 -16.29
N MET A 1127 -18.58 -20.09 -17.54
CA MET A 1127 -19.96 -19.81 -17.95
C MET A 1127 -20.98 -20.71 -17.24
N PRO A 1128 -20.85 -22.05 -17.25
CA PRO A 1128 -21.68 -22.93 -16.42
C PRO A 1128 -21.63 -22.58 -14.93
N TYR A 1129 -20.44 -22.29 -14.40
CA TYR A 1129 -20.24 -22.00 -12.98
C TYR A 1129 -20.93 -20.70 -12.56
N LEU A 1130 -20.74 -19.60 -13.30
CA LEU A 1130 -21.40 -18.32 -13.03
C LEU A 1130 -22.93 -18.44 -13.13
N LYS A 1131 -23.44 -19.17 -14.13
CA LYS A 1131 -24.88 -19.42 -14.26
C LYS A 1131 -25.41 -20.16 -13.04
N LYS A 1132 -24.73 -21.23 -12.61
CA LYS A 1132 -25.11 -22.02 -11.44
C LYS A 1132 -25.05 -21.20 -10.16
N HIS A 1133 -23.97 -20.45 -9.98
CA HIS A 1133 -23.77 -19.60 -8.80
C HIS A 1133 -24.89 -18.55 -8.66
N ARG A 1134 -25.36 -17.98 -9.78
CA ARG A 1134 -26.50 -17.06 -9.81
C ARG A 1134 -27.83 -17.75 -9.45
N VAL A 1135 -28.06 -18.97 -9.95
CA VAL A 1135 -29.28 -19.75 -9.65
C VAL A 1135 -29.30 -20.12 -8.17
N ASN A 1136 -28.22 -20.67 -7.64
CA ASN A 1136 -28.10 -21.02 -6.22
C ASN A 1136 -28.41 -19.81 -5.31
N THR A 1137 -28.02 -18.58 -5.69
CA THR A 1137 -28.42 -17.37 -4.94
C THR A 1137 -29.91 -17.12 -5.00
N ALA A 1138 -30.49 -17.12 -6.19
CA ALA A 1138 -31.90 -16.81 -6.39
C ALA A 1138 -32.81 -17.79 -5.61
N ASP A 1139 -32.39 -19.06 -5.54
CA ASP A 1139 -33.08 -20.12 -4.81
C ASP A 1139 -33.04 -19.94 -3.28
N MET A 1140 -32.20 -19.03 -2.77
CA MET A 1140 -32.18 -18.70 -1.34
C MET A 1140 -33.29 -17.73 -0.92
N LYS A 1141 -34.17 -17.27 -1.81
CA LYS A 1141 -35.30 -16.43 -1.38
C LYS A 1141 -36.21 -17.16 -0.39
N LEU A 1142 -36.67 -16.42 0.62
CA LEU A 1142 -37.64 -16.89 1.60
C LEU A 1142 -39.06 -16.54 1.13
N VAL A 1143 -39.96 -17.51 1.17
CA VAL A 1143 -41.37 -17.33 0.81
C VAL A 1143 -42.22 -17.74 2.02
N TYR A 1144 -43.23 -16.94 2.34
CA TYR A 1144 -44.25 -17.34 3.31
C TYR A 1144 -45.09 -18.46 2.69
N SER A 1145 -45.11 -19.63 3.32
CA SER A 1145 -45.89 -20.78 2.84
C SER A 1145 -47.39 -20.44 2.82
N GLU A 1146 -48.07 -20.65 1.69
CA GLU A 1146 -49.54 -20.75 1.63
C GLU A 1146 -50.05 -22.20 1.79
N GLU A 1147 -49.17 -23.21 1.77
CA GLU A 1147 -49.55 -24.62 2.00
C GLU A 1147 -48.46 -25.43 2.75
N PRO A 1148 -48.77 -26.04 3.91
CA PRO A 1148 -47.83 -26.83 4.72
C PRO A 1148 -47.21 -28.06 4.05
N SER A 1149 -47.68 -28.47 2.87
CA SER A 1149 -47.40 -29.79 2.28
C SER A 1149 -46.12 -29.86 1.44
N ARG A 1150 -45.57 -28.73 0.98
CA ARG A 1150 -44.40 -28.72 0.06
C ARG A 1150 -43.05 -28.75 0.76
N GLN A 1151 -42.93 -28.25 1.99
CA GLN A 1151 -41.64 -28.18 2.70
C GLN A 1151 -41.18 -29.53 3.24
N ALA A 1152 -42.12 -30.43 3.59
CA ALA A 1152 -41.80 -31.79 4.02
C ALA A 1152 -41.09 -32.63 2.93
N SER A 1153 -41.23 -32.25 1.66
CA SER A 1153 -40.50 -32.87 0.54
C SER A 1153 -39.07 -32.34 0.39
N ILE A 1154 -38.79 -31.11 0.84
CA ILE A 1154 -37.46 -30.50 0.73
C ILE A 1154 -36.59 -30.90 1.92
N ASP A 1155 -37.18 -31.01 3.11
CA ASP A 1155 -36.47 -31.42 4.32
C ASP A 1155 -36.14 -32.93 4.34
N ALA A 1156 -36.86 -33.75 3.55
CA ALA A 1156 -36.58 -35.17 3.37
C ALA A 1156 -35.44 -35.47 2.36
N ASP A 1157 -35.14 -34.53 1.46
CA ASP A 1157 -34.02 -34.63 0.51
C ASP A 1157 -32.73 -33.99 1.07
N ALA A 1158 -32.79 -33.34 2.24
CA ALA A 1158 -31.66 -32.67 2.91
C ALA A 1158 -31.18 -33.37 4.21
N GLN A 1159 -31.80 -34.48 4.60
CA GLN A 1159 -31.24 -35.48 5.52
C GLN A 1159 -30.49 -36.54 4.71
#